data_AF-A0A943JRQ2-F1
#
_entry.id   AF-A0A943JRQ2-F1
#
_cell.length_a   1.000
_cell.length_b   1.000
_cell.length_c   1.000
_cell.angle_alpha   90.00
_cell.angle_beta   90.00
_cell.angle_gamma   90.00
#
_symmetry.space_group_name_H-M   'P 1'
#
loop_
_entity.id
_entity.type
_entity.pdbx_description
1 polymer ?
#
loop_
_entity_poly.entity_id
_entity_poly.type
_entity_poly.pdbx_seq_one_letter_code
_entity_poly.pdbx_strand_id
1 'polypeptide(L)'
;MEETKLLLDVNEKPTIGKWIILAIQHVFAMFGATILVPILVNSSAGTEVLTIPVALATSGIGTLIYILCTKGRSPVYLGSSFAFIAPLTAAYLKGGISGAMTGIMVVGLIYVIFATLIHFIGKDWIHKLLPHVVIGPMIMIIGLGLAPNAISQIGLGTDTQIEWKGVIVAIITFLTTAIVMVRGKGFLKIVPFLIGIVVGYIAAICLGLVDFTPVAEAAFFSMPNFILPFVNYAPNFSALLTIAPIALVTMAEHIGDHTALGSIVGKDLLKNPGLDRTLLGDGIATFVAGMLGGPANTTYGENTSVVGMTKVASVWVIGLAAIIAICLAFLGKFTALISTIPNPVLGGVSLLLYGFIAVNGLKVLIENHIDFGKSKNIVVASTMLVLGLGGAAISIVSGDLSVTISGMSLAAIVGILLNLLLPDEKGKNTEEKQADENKEITEASNETKREEKNEDTKVIAENISENKIEGKKMNINVLDNPIIEHKLSIIRNKNTGTKEFREIITEIAIFLCYEAMKDAKLEEVEIETPLCKTKAKVLKEDNYAFVPILRAGTGMLDGLLQVIPNAKIGHIGLYRNEETLEPVKYYYKMPKDISKREVLILDPMLATGGSASDTIKCLKEDGVKKIKFLSILAAPEGIERLNKEFPDVELYTAAIDEKLNEHGYILPGLGDAGDRIFGTK
;
A
#
# COMPACT_ATOMS: atom_id res chain seq x y z
N MET A 1 12.85 -4.01 7.46
CA MET A 1 12.33 -4.77 6.31
C MET A 1 13.11 -6.08 6.27
N GLU A 2 12.54 -7.21 6.66
CA GLU A 2 13.21 -8.51 6.48
C GLU A 2 13.36 -8.77 4.98
N GLU A 3 14.59 -8.91 4.50
CA GLU A 3 14.86 -9.29 3.11
C GLU A 3 14.18 -10.62 2.82
N THR A 4 13.11 -10.59 2.01
CA THR A 4 12.45 -11.82 1.62
C THR A 4 13.32 -12.53 0.60
N LYS A 5 14.15 -13.47 1.08
CA LYS A 5 15.13 -14.19 0.27
C LYS A 5 14.43 -14.90 -0.91
N LEU A 6 14.81 -14.54 -2.14
CA LEU A 6 14.32 -15.17 -3.36
C LEU A 6 14.83 -16.63 -3.45
N LEU A 7 13.99 -17.52 -3.99
CA LEU A 7 14.37 -18.90 -4.29
C LEU A 7 15.14 -19.01 -5.61
N LEU A 8 14.85 -18.13 -6.56
CA LEU A 8 15.62 -17.94 -7.79
C LEU A 8 15.66 -16.44 -8.11
N ASP A 9 16.86 -15.87 -8.18
CA ASP A 9 17.06 -14.47 -8.54
C ASP A 9 16.92 -14.26 -10.07
N VAL A 10 16.85 -13.00 -10.50
CA VAL A 10 16.56 -12.54 -11.87
C VAL A 10 17.36 -13.26 -12.95
N ASN A 11 18.68 -13.39 -12.74
CA ASN A 11 19.59 -13.95 -13.74
C ASN A 11 19.85 -15.45 -13.54
N GLU A 12 19.34 -16.06 -12.47
CA GLU A 12 19.61 -17.45 -12.14
C GLU A 12 18.86 -18.40 -13.07
N LYS A 13 19.56 -19.42 -13.56
CA LYS A 13 18.98 -20.44 -14.43
C LYS A 13 18.65 -21.70 -13.63
N PRO A 14 17.37 -22.13 -13.58
CA PRO A 14 17.00 -23.37 -12.92
C PRO A 14 17.50 -24.60 -13.70
N THR A 15 17.59 -25.74 -13.01
CA THR A 15 17.78 -27.07 -13.64
C THR A 15 16.66 -27.36 -14.63
N ILE A 16 16.95 -28.07 -15.73
CA ILE A 16 16.03 -28.26 -16.87
C ILE A 16 14.61 -28.71 -16.44
N GLY A 17 14.48 -29.72 -15.58
CA GLY A 17 13.17 -30.19 -15.13
C GLY A 17 12.38 -29.13 -14.35
N LYS A 18 13.03 -28.49 -13.37
CA LYS A 18 12.45 -27.38 -12.59
C LYS A 18 12.12 -26.18 -13.49
N TRP A 19 12.94 -25.90 -14.49
CA TRP A 19 12.74 -24.81 -15.44
C TRP A 19 11.44 -24.98 -16.22
N ILE A 20 11.20 -26.17 -16.77
CA ILE A 20 9.98 -26.48 -17.52
C ILE A 20 8.73 -26.36 -16.63
N ILE A 21 8.77 -26.93 -15.41
CA ILE A 21 7.62 -26.88 -14.49
C ILE A 21 7.29 -25.44 -14.10
N LEU A 22 8.30 -24.64 -13.76
CA LEU A 22 8.09 -23.23 -13.42
C LEU A 22 7.58 -22.43 -14.61
N ALA A 23 8.09 -22.68 -15.83
CA ALA A 23 7.63 -21.98 -17.02
C ALA A 23 6.16 -22.29 -17.32
N ILE A 24 5.76 -23.57 -17.24
CA ILE A 24 4.36 -23.99 -17.36
C ILE A 24 3.48 -23.28 -16.31
N GLN A 25 3.96 -23.16 -15.07
CA GLN A 25 3.23 -22.45 -14.03
C GLN A 25 3.02 -20.97 -14.38
N HIS A 26 4.05 -20.28 -14.88
CA HIS A 26 3.90 -18.89 -15.32
C HIS A 26 2.90 -18.75 -16.47
N VAL A 27 2.97 -19.65 -17.47
CA VAL A 27 2.01 -19.67 -18.57
C VAL A 27 0.59 -19.76 -18.05
N PHE A 28 0.30 -20.70 -17.15
CA PHE A 28 -1.05 -20.89 -16.63
C PHE A 28 -1.53 -19.75 -15.72
N ALA A 29 -0.63 -19.06 -15.04
CA ALA A 29 -1.00 -17.95 -14.17
C ALA A 29 -1.46 -16.72 -14.94
N MET A 30 -0.77 -16.39 -16.03
CA MET A 30 -1.12 -15.24 -16.89
C MET A 30 -2.17 -15.58 -17.96
N PHE A 31 -2.35 -16.87 -18.27
CA PHE A 31 -3.22 -17.37 -19.34
C PHE A 31 -4.63 -16.78 -19.28
N GLY A 32 -5.26 -16.80 -18.09
CA GLY A 32 -6.64 -16.34 -17.91
C GLY A 32 -6.85 -14.90 -18.38
N ALA A 33 -5.97 -13.99 -17.97
CA ALA A 33 -6.01 -12.58 -18.37
C ALA A 33 -5.73 -12.39 -19.87
N THR A 34 -4.72 -13.09 -20.41
CA THR A 34 -4.32 -12.95 -21.81
C THR A 34 -5.42 -13.34 -22.79
N ILE A 35 -6.17 -14.41 -22.50
CA ILE A 35 -7.29 -14.87 -23.35
C ILE A 35 -8.57 -14.05 -23.15
N LEU A 36 -8.72 -13.36 -22.01
CA LEU A 36 -9.96 -12.69 -21.68
C LEU A 36 -10.13 -11.41 -22.50
N VAL A 37 -9.07 -10.63 -22.73
CA VAL A 37 -9.12 -9.40 -23.55
C VAL A 37 -9.67 -9.63 -24.96
N PRO A 38 -9.17 -10.58 -25.79
CA PRO A 38 -9.75 -10.80 -27.12
C PRO A 38 -11.21 -11.22 -27.05
N ILE A 39 -11.61 -12.04 -26.07
CA ILE A 39 -13.01 -12.45 -25.89
C ILE A 39 -13.89 -11.23 -25.56
N LEU A 40 -13.43 -10.36 -24.66
CA LEU A 40 -14.18 -9.16 -24.24
C LEU A 40 -14.29 -8.15 -25.37
N VAL A 41 -13.20 -7.87 -26.09
CA VAL A 41 -13.23 -6.97 -27.25
C VAL A 41 -14.20 -7.49 -28.29
N ASN A 42 -14.16 -8.79 -28.61
CA ASN A 42 -15.08 -9.38 -29.59
C ASN A 42 -16.54 -9.31 -29.12
N SER A 43 -16.78 -9.59 -27.82
CA SER A 43 -18.11 -9.50 -27.22
C SER A 43 -18.64 -8.06 -27.24
N SER A 44 -17.81 -7.06 -26.93
CA SER A 44 -18.20 -5.64 -26.94
C SER A 44 -18.35 -5.09 -28.36
N ALA A 45 -17.57 -5.57 -29.33
CA ALA A 45 -17.66 -5.18 -30.73
C ALA A 45 -18.78 -5.92 -31.49
N GLY A 46 -19.30 -7.02 -30.95
CA GLY A 46 -20.30 -7.88 -31.59
C GLY A 46 -19.76 -8.70 -32.76
N THR A 47 -18.44 -8.78 -32.93
CA THR A 47 -17.77 -9.47 -34.04
C THR A 47 -16.33 -9.82 -33.68
N GLU A 48 -15.69 -10.67 -34.46
CA GLU A 48 -14.30 -11.06 -34.23
C GLU A 48 -13.34 -9.94 -34.66
N VAL A 49 -12.72 -9.27 -33.68
CA VAL A 49 -11.71 -8.23 -33.87
C VAL A 49 -10.31 -8.76 -33.53
N LEU A 50 -10.21 -9.55 -32.47
CA LEU A 50 -8.98 -10.17 -31.98
C LEU A 50 -9.17 -11.68 -31.82
N THR A 51 -8.12 -12.45 -32.05
CA THR A 51 -8.18 -13.91 -31.88
C THR A 51 -7.31 -14.37 -30.71
N ILE A 52 -7.76 -15.39 -29.98
CA ILE A 52 -7.00 -16.00 -28.87
C ILE A 52 -5.62 -16.52 -29.33
N PRO A 53 -5.49 -17.23 -30.48
CA PRO A 53 -4.19 -17.64 -31.00
C PRO A 53 -3.22 -16.46 -31.17
N VAL A 54 -3.67 -15.38 -31.81
CA VAL A 54 -2.79 -14.22 -32.06
C VAL A 54 -2.42 -13.55 -30.74
N ALA A 55 -3.35 -13.41 -29.79
CA ALA A 55 -3.06 -12.86 -28.47
C ALA A 55 -1.97 -13.64 -27.72
N LEU A 56 -2.02 -14.98 -27.72
CA LEU A 56 -0.99 -15.82 -27.10
C LEU A 56 0.36 -15.68 -27.82
N ALA A 57 0.36 -15.66 -29.16
CA ALA A 57 1.56 -15.50 -29.96
C ALA A 57 2.22 -14.13 -29.74
N THR A 58 1.46 -13.03 -29.81
CA THR A 58 1.99 -11.67 -29.66
C THR A 58 2.39 -11.36 -28.22
N SER A 59 1.74 -11.97 -27.23
CA SER A 59 2.15 -11.91 -25.83
C SER A 59 3.51 -12.59 -25.61
N GLY A 60 3.72 -13.80 -26.15
CA GLY A 60 5.00 -14.48 -26.05
C GLY A 60 6.11 -13.77 -26.83
N ILE A 61 5.85 -13.37 -28.07
CA ILE A 61 6.80 -12.59 -28.89
C ILE A 61 7.16 -11.28 -28.18
N GLY A 62 6.16 -10.57 -27.66
CA GLY A 62 6.33 -9.34 -26.91
C GLY A 62 7.19 -9.52 -25.66
N THR A 63 6.97 -10.60 -24.91
CA THR A 63 7.78 -10.92 -23.74
C THR A 63 9.25 -11.17 -24.11
N LEU A 64 9.52 -11.87 -25.21
CA LEU A 64 10.89 -12.06 -25.69
C LEU A 64 11.54 -10.75 -26.13
N ILE A 65 10.81 -9.88 -26.84
CA ILE A 65 11.26 -8.51 -27.19
C ILE A 65 11.60 -7.74 -25.93
N TYR A 66 10.72 -7.76 -24.93
CA TYR A 66 10.91 -7.07 -23.66
C TYR A 66 12.15 -7.56 -22.91
N ILE A 67 12.38 -8.88 -22.85
CA ILE A 67 13.57 -9.47 -22.25
C ILE A 67 14.84 -8.98 -22.96
N LEU A 68 14.81 -8.89 -24.30
CA LEU A 68 15.94 -8.37 -25.08
C LEU A 68 16.19 -6.88 -24.77
N CYS A 69 15.16 -6.04 -24.76
CA CYS A 69 15.26 -4.60 -24.47
C CYS A 69 15.78 -4.33 -23.05
N THR A 70 15.34 -5.13 -22.07
CA THR A 70 15.78 -5.03 -20.67
C THR A 70 17.10 -5.73 -20.38
N LYS A 71 17.73 -6.36 -21.39
CA LYS A 71 18.96 -7.15 -21.26
C LYS A 71 18.85 -8.28 -20.23
N GLY A 72 17.66 -8.86 -20.11
CA GLY A 72 17.36 -9.94 -19.17
C GLY A 72 17.45 -9.54 -17.69
N ARG A 73 17.27 -8.26 -17.36
CA ARG A 73 17.35 -7.77 -15.96
C ARG A 73 15.99 -7.49 -15.31
N SER A 74 14.90 -7.66 -16.04
CA SER A 74 13.55 -7.47 -15.52
C SER A 74 12.72 -8.74 -15.76
N PRO A 75 12.23 -9.41 -14.70
CA PRO A 75 11.44 -10.63 -14.84
C PRO A 75 9.95 -10.32 -14.98
N VAL A 76 9.65 -9.64 -16.07
CA VAL A 76 8.29 -9.26 -16.46
C VAL A 76 7.83 -10.11 -17.63
N TYR A 77 6.59 -10.57 -17.53
CA TYR A 77 5.85 -11.15 -18.64
C TYR A 77 4.87 -10.11 -19.20
N LEU A 78 4.77 -10.02 -20.54
CA LEU A 78 3.84 -9.12 -21.22
C LEU A 78 2.61 -9.86 -21.73
N GLY A 79 1.42 -9.35 -21.46
CA GLY A 79 0.17 -9.91 -21.99
C GLY A 79 -0.81 -8.83 -22.44
N SER A 80 -2.01 -9.26 -22.86
CA SER A 80 -3.09 -8.39 -23.34
C SER A 80 -3.52 -7.36 -22.29
N SER A 81 -3.53 -6.08 -22.64
CA SER A 81 -3.89 -4.99 -21.72
C SER A 81 -5.41 -4.75 -21.65
N PHE A 82 -5.96 -4.78 -20.43
CA PHE A 82 -7.38 -4.53 -20.16
C PHE A 82 -7.79 -3.08 -20.44
N ALA A 83 -6.84 -2.14 -20.32
CA ALA A 83 -7.07 -0.73 -20.59
C ALA A 83 -7.50 -0.47 -22.04
N PHE A 84 -7.19 -1.38 -22.96
CA PHE A 84 -7.53 -1.22 -24.37
C PHE A 84 -8.93 -1.73 -24.73
N ILE A 85 -9.66 -2.45 -23.87
CA ILE A 85 -10.94 -3.07 -24.27
C ILE A 85 -11.92 -2.03 -24.83
N ALA A 86 -12.23 -0.98 -24.06
CA ALA A 86 -13.16 0.05 -24.50
C ALA A 86 -12.59 0.94 -25.64
N PRO A 87 -11.36 1.49 -25.55
CA PRO A 87 -10.78 2.30 -26.62
C PRO A 87 -10.60 1.54 -27.95
N LEU A 88 -10.22 0.26 -27.90
CA LEU A 88 -10.04 -0.56 -29.09
C LEU A 88 -11.38 -0.89 -29.74
N THR A 89 -12.41 -1.19 -28.95
CA THR A 89 -13.78 -1.38 -29.45
C THR A 89 -14.29 -0.10 -30.11
N ALA A 90 -14.09 1.06 -29.49
CA ALA A 90 -14.46 2.34 -30.07
C ALA A 90 -13.67 2.66 -31.36
N ALA A 91 -12.36 2.36 -31.38
CA ALA A 91 -11.53 2.52 -32.56
C ALA A 91 -11.96 1.61 -33.71
N TYR A 92 -12.36 0.37 -33.40
CA TYR A 92 -12.94 -0.57 -34.35
C TYR A 92 -14.25 -0.04 -34.94
N LEU A 93 -15.16 0.48 -34.12
CA LEU A 93 -16.42 1.06 -34.61
C LEU A 93 -16.21 2.26 -35.53
N LYS A 94 -15.11 3.01 -35.37
CA LYS A 94 -14.79 4.19 -36.19
C LYS A 94 -13.98 3.87 -37.46
N GLY A 95 -13.09 2.88 -37.42
CA GLY A 95 -12.11 2.61 -38.48
C GLY A 95 -11.95 1.15 -38.88
N GLY A 96 -12.81 0.26 -38.38
CA GLY A 96 -12.71 -1.19 -38.55
C GLY A 96 -11.43 -1.77 -37.95
N ILE A 97 -11.05 -2.97 -38.41
CA ILE A 97 -9.80 -3.63 -38.01
C ILE A 97 -8.60 -2.73 -38.30
N SER A 98 -8.60 -2.04 -39.44
CA SER A 98 -7.52 -1.13 -39.82
C SER A 98 -7.31 -0.02 -38.79
N GLY A 99 -8.38 0.67 -38.38
CA GLY A 99 -8.30 1.73 -37.37
C GLY A 99 -7.86 1.21 -36.00
N ALA A 100 -8.37 0.04 -35.61
CA ALA A 100 -8.02 -0.61 -34.34
C ALA A 100 -6.52 -0.99 -34.28
N MET A 101 -6.01 -1.71 -35.28
CA MET A 101 -4.62 -2.18 -35.32
C MET A 101 -3.63 -1.03 -35.54
N THR A 102 -3.95 -0.08 -36.42
CA THR A 102 -3.14 1.15 -36.58
C THR A 102 -3.06 1.93 -35.27
N GLY A 103 -4.17 1.98 -34.53
CA GLY A 103 -4.24 2.56 -33.19
C GLY A 103 -3.26 1.94 -32.21
N ILE A 104 -3.27 0.60 -32.09
CA ILE A 104 -2.34 -0.15 -31.22
C ILE A 104 -0.90 0.13 -31.62
N MET A 105 -0.59 0.08 -32.93
CA MET A 105 0.75 0.38 -33.44
C MET A 105 1.21 1.78 -33.02
N VAL A 106 0.35 2.79 -33.17
CA VAL A 106 0.73 4.16 -32.79
C VAL A 106 0.92 4.30 -31.28
N VAL A 107 0.14 3.62 -30.44
CA VAL A 107 0.39 3.60 -29.00
C VAL A 107 1.78 2.99 -28.69
N GLY A 108 2.16 1.90 -29.36
CA GLY A 108 3.51 1.35 -29.23
C GLY A 108 4.60 2.35 -29.65
N LEU A 109 4.39 3.11 -30.73
CA LEU A 109 5.30 4.19 -31.14
C LEU A 109 5.39 5.31 -30.11
N ILE A 110 4.27 5.70 -29.49
CA ILE A 110 4.25 6.70 -28.41
C ILE A 110 5.14 6.24 -27.25
N TYR A 111 5.05 4.98 -26.85
CA TYR A 111 5.94 4.41 -25.84
C TYR A 111 7.41 4.51 -26.23
N VAL A 112 7.76 4.16 -27.47
CA VAL A 112 9.14 4.23 -27.96
C VAL A 112 9.64 5.69 -27.94
N ILE A 113 8.80 6.65 -28.30
CA ILE A 113 9.13 8.08 -28.24
C ILE A 113 9.39 8.50 -26.80
N PHE A 114 8.50 8.14 -25.86
CA PHE A 114 8.67 8.46 -24.44
C PHE A 114 9.90 7.79 -23.85
N ALA A 115 10.14 6.51 -24.14
CA ALA A 115 11.33 5.78 -23.73
C ALA A 115 12.62 6.46 -24.21
N THR A 116 12.64 6.89 -25.48
CA THR A 116 13.76 7.62 -26.08
C THR A 116 13.96 8.97 -25.39
N LEU A 117 12.87 9.70 -25.12
CA LEU A 117 12.93 10.98 -24.42
C LEU A 117 13.46 10.84 -22.99
N ILE A 118 13.04 9.80 -22.26
CA ILE A 118 13.55 9.48 -20.92
C ILE A 118 15.03 9.14 -20.96
N HIS A 119 15.49 8.42 -22.00
CA HIS A 119 16.90 8.08 -22.16
C HIS A 119 17.80 9.33 -22.26
N PHE A 120 17.33 10.38 -22.95
CA PHE A 120 18.10 11.61 -23.14
C PHE A 120 17.89 12.66 -22.05
N ILE A 121 16.67 12.83 -21.54
CA ILE A 121 16.28 13.91 -20.61
C ILE A 121 16.33 13.45 -19.14
N GLY A 122 16.31 12.13 -18.89
CA GLY A 122 16.15 11.54 -17.56
C GLY A 122 14.68 11.28 -17.21
N LYS A 123 14.44 10.61 -16.07
CA LYS A 123 13.11 10.14 -15.65
C LYS A 123 12.39 11.03 -14.63
N ASP A 124 13.07 12.03 -14.07
CA ASP A 124 12.56 12.79 -12.92
C ASP A 124 11.28 13.58 -13.22
N TRP A 125 11.12 14.05 -14.46
CA TRP A 125 9.90 14.73 -14.90
C TRP A 125 8.68 13.79 -14.97
N ILE A 126 8.89 12.49 -15.19
CA ILE A 126 7.80 11.50 -15.17
C ILE A 126 7.23 11.35 -13.77
N HIS A 127 8.08 11.38 -12.73
CA HIS A 127 7.61 11.34 -11.35
C HIS A 127 6.73 12.55 -10.99
N LYS A 128 6.88 13.69 -11.69
CA LYS A 128 5.99 14.85 -11.57
C LYS A 128 4.68 14.69 -12.36
N LEU A 129 4.75 14.06 -13.54
CA LEU A 129 3.58 13.83 -14.39
C LEU A 129 2.67 12.73 -13.82
N LEU A 130 3.26 11.63 -13.37
CA LEU A 130 2.60 10.41 -12.90
C LEU A 130 3.06 10.08 -11.47
N PRO A 131 2.77 10.91 -10.45
CA PRO A 131 3.02 10.55 -9.06
C PRO A 131 2.07 9.42 -8.61
N HIS A 132 2.38 8.75 -7.50
CA HIS A 132 1.58 7.62 -7.01
C HIS A 132 0.12 7.98 -6.69
N VAL A 133 -0.18 9.24 -6.34
CA VAL A 133 -1.55 9.74 -6.16
C VAL A 133 -2.37 9.76 -7.46
N VAL A 134 -1.71 9.76 -8.63
CA VAL A 134 -2.35 9.61 -9.94
C VAL A 134 -2.33 8.14 -10.39
N ILE A 135 -1.21 7.44 -10.21
CA ILE A 135 -1.07 6.02 -10.62
C ILE A 135 -2.11 5.12 -9.93
N GLY A 136 -2.27 5.25 -8.62
CA GLY A 136 -3.18 4.41 -7.83
C GLY A 136 -4.64 4.47 -8.32
N PRO A 137 -5.27 5.67 -8.35
CA PRO A 137 -6.63 5.83 -8.86
C PRO A 137 -6.77 5.40 -10.32
N MET A 138 -5.74 5.58 -11.14
CA MET A 138 -5.76 5.13 -12.53
C MET A 138 -5.89 3.60 -12.64
N ILE A 139 -5.11 2.84 -11.87
CA ILE A 139 -5.22 1.37 -11.81
C ILE A 139 -6.59 0.95 -11.25
N MET A 140 -7.11 1.68 -10.24
CA MET A 140 -8.46 1.44 -9.71
C MET A 140 -9.55 1.60 -10.78
N ILE A 141 -9.44 2.63 -11.62
CA ILE A 141 -10.38 2.89 -12.72
C ILE A 141 -10.30 1.79 -13.79
N ILE A 142 -9.11 1.27 -14.11
CA ILE A 142 -8.94 0.16 -15.05
C ILE A 142 -9.75 -1.06 -14.58
N GLY A 143 -9.55 -1.47 -13.32
CA GLY A 143 -10.26 -2.61 -12.74
C GLY A 143 -11.76 -2.38 -12.63
N LEU A 144 -12.19 -1.33 -11.91
CA LEU A 144 -13.61 -1.09 -11.62
C LEU A 144 -14.41 -0.62 -12.85
N GLY A 145 -13.78 0.04 -13.82
CA GLY A 145 -14.43 0.47 -15.06
C GLY A 145 -14.92 -0.69 -15.95
N LEU A 146 -14.38 -1.89 -15.75
CA LEU A 146 -14.79 -3.11 -16.46
C LEU A 146 -15.83 -3.94 -15.68
N ALA A 147 -16.16 -3.56 -14.45
CA ALA A 147 -17.16 -4.25 -13.64
C ALA A 147 -18.52 -4.44 -14.35
N PRO A 148 -19.07 -3.45 -15.09
CA PRO A 148 -20.32 -3.64 -15.82
C PRO A 148 -20.27 -4.79 -16.84
N ASN A 149 -19.13 -5.01 -17.50
CA ASN A 149 -18.95 -6.13 -18.43
C ASN A 149 -19.04 -7.47 -17.71
N ALA A 150 -18.40 -7.62 -16.55
CA ALA A 150 -18.49 -8.85 -15.76
C ALA A 150 -19.94 -9.13 -15.35
N ILE A 151 -20.67 -8.12 -14.86
CA ILE A 151 -22.08 -8.25 -14.46
C ILE A 151 -22.97 -8.64 -15.64
N SER A 152 -22.76 -8.02 -16.81
CA SER A 152 -23.47 -8.35 -18.04
C SER A 152 -23.20 -9.80 -18.48
N GLN A 153 -21.95 -10.26 -18.44
CA GLN A 153 -21.59 -11.64 -18.80
C GLN A 153 -22.18 -12.71 -17.88
N ILE A 154 -22.43 -12.38 -16.60
CA ILE A 154 -23.14 -13.27 -15.67
C ILE A 154 -24.64 -13.38 -16.03
N GLY A 155 -25.18 -12.42 -16.78
CA GLY A 155 -26.61 -12.29 -17.06
C GLY A 155 -27.38 -11.52 -15.99
N LEU A 156 -26.68 -10.66 -15.23
CA LEU A 156 -27.25 -9.79 -14.18
C LEU A 156 -27.35 -8.32 -14.62
N GLY A 157 -27.22 -8.04 -15.92
CA GLY A 157 -27.38 -6.70 -16.48
C GLY A 157 -28.82 -6.19 -16.38
N THR A 158 -28.99 -4.87 -16.40
CA THR A 158 -30.28 -4.17 -16.21
C THR A 158 -31.32 -4.49 -17.29
N ASP A 159 -30.89 -4.87 -18.49
CA ASP A 159 -31.75 -5.09 -19.66
C ASP A 159 -31.82 -6.57 -20.10
N THR A 160 -31.34 -7.48 -19.25
CA THR A 160 -31.27 -8.92 -19.56
C THR A 160 -32.22 -9.74 -18.71
N GLN A 161 -32.98 -10.64 -19.35
CA GLN A 161 -33.72 -11.69 -18.65
C GLN A 161 -32.71 -12.60 -17.93
N ILE A 162 -32.95 -12.87 -16.64
CA ILE A 162 -32.04 -13.67 -15.84
C ILE A 162 -32.14 -15.14 -16.25
N GLU A 163 -31.06 -15.66 -16.83
CA GLU A 163 -30.89 -17.09 -17.07
C GLU A 163 -30.22 -17.76 -15.87
N TRP A 164 -31.01 -18.44 -15.03
CA TRP A 164 -30.53 -19.06 -13.80
C TRP A 164 -29.39 -20.07 -13.99
N LYS A 165 -29.35 -20.79 -15.12
CA LYS A 165 -28.24 -21.70 -15.43
C LYS A 165 -26.92 -20.94 -15.52
N GLY A 166 -26.89 -19.80 -16.20
CA GLY A 166 -25.72 -18.94 -16.30
C GLY A 166 -25.29 -18.41 -14.93
N VAL A 167 -26.23 -17.88 -14.16
CA VAL A 167 -25.96 -17.36 -12.81
C VAL A 167 -25.34 -18.43 -11.89
N ILE A 168 -25.84 -19.67 -11.93
CA ILE A 168 -25.28 -20.79 -11.16
C ILE A 168 -23.83 -21.06 -11.58
N VAL A 169 -23.54 -21.12 -12.87
CA VAL A 169 -22.18 -21.32 -13.39
C VAL A 169 -21.25 -20.20 -12.93
N ALA A 170 -21.69 -18.95 -13.02
CA ALA A 170 -20.89 -17.81 -12.58
C ALA A 170 -20.59 -17.87 -11.07
N ILE A 171 -21.57 -18.22 -10.24
CA ILE A 171 -21.38 -18.37 -8.78
C ILE A 171 -20.37 -19.49 -8.49
N ILE A 172 -20.51 -20.66 -9.14
CA ILE A 172 -19.57 -21.78 -8.97
C ILE A 172 -18.15 -21.34 -9.35
N THR A 173 -18.02 -20.66 -10.48
CA THR A 173 -16.74 -20.17 -10.99
C THR A 173 -16.11 -19.17 -10.02
N PHE A 174 -16.88 -18.17 -9.57
CA PHE A 174 -16.45 -17.14 -8.63
C PHE A 174 -16.03 -17.75 -7.29
N LEU A 175 -16.89 -18.57 -6.67
CA LEU A 175 -16.62 -19.19 -5.37
C LEU A 175 -15.40 -20.10 -5.44
N THR A 176 -15.27 -20.90 -6.50
CA THR A 176 -14.09 -21.75 -6.70
C THR A 176 -12.83 -20.90 -6.77
N THR A 177 -12.83 -19.84 -7.58
CA THR A 177 -11.69 -18.93 -7.71
C THR A 177 -11.31 -18.32 -6.35
N ALA A 178 -12.30 -17.77 -5.63
CA ALA A 178 -12.08 -17.14 -4.32
C ALA A 178 -11.58 -18.13 -3.27
N ILE A 179 -12.16 -19.34 -3.19
CA ILE A 179 -11.74 -20.38 -2.25
C ILE A 179 -10.31 -20.83 -2.55
N VAL A 180 -9.97 -21.05 -3.81
CA VAL A 180 -8.61 -21.46 -4.21
C VAL A 180 -7.60 -20.35 -3.92
N MET A 181 -7.96 -19.08 -4.15
CA MET A 181 -7.09 -17.94 -3.86
C MET A 181 -6.79 -17.80 -2.36
N VAL A 182 -7.80 -18.00 -1.50
CA VAL A 182 -7.67 -17.84 -0.04
C VAL A 182 -7.09 -19.09 0.64
N ARG A 183 -7.60 -20.27 0.30
CA ARG A 183 -7.30 -21.55 0.98
C ARG A 183 -6.37 -22.48 0.19
N GLY A 184 -6.08 -22.17 -1.07
CA GLY A 184 -5.18 -22.96 -1.90
C GLY A 184 -3.78 -23.05 -1.30
N LYS A 185 -3.10 -24.17 -1.56
CA LYS A 185 -1.72 -24.40 -1.16
C LYS A 185 -0.87 -24.74 -2.38
N GLY A 186 0.41 -24.37 -2.35
CA GLY A 186 1.35 -24.63 -3.44
C GLY A 186 0.86 -24.09 -4.79
N PHE A 187 0.93 -24.93 -5.83
CA PHE A 187 0.56 -24.59 -7.21
C PHE A 187 -0.87 -24.05 -7.34
N LEU A 188 -1.84 -24.60 -6.61
CA LEU A 188 -3.25 -24.19 -6.74
C LEU A 188 -3.46 -22.71 -6.37
N LYS A 189 -2.72 -22.19 -5.38
CA LYS A 189 -2.80 -20.79 -4.97
C LYS A 189 -2.26 -19.83 -6.03
N ILE A 190 -1.42 -20.32 -6.94
CA ILE A 190 -0.74 -19.53 -7.96
C ILE A 190 -1.63 -19.34 -9.19
N VAL A 191 -2.50 -20.31 -9.49
CA VAL A 191 -3.39 -20.31 -10.67
C VAL A 191 -4.88 -20.33 -10.31
N PRO A 192 -5.36 -19.53 -9.33
CA PRO A 192 -6.74 -19.61 -8.86
C PRO A 192 -7.76 -19.31 -9.95
N PHE A 193 -7.46 -18.34 -10.82
CA PHE A 193 -8.33 -17.96 -11.95
C PHE A 193 -8.49 -19.09 -12.96
N LEU A 194 -7.40 -19.80 -13.31
CA LEU A 194 -7.48 -20.94 -14.23
C LEU A 194 -8.32 -22.07 -13.64
N ILE A 195 -8.15 -22.38 -12.35
CA ILE A 195 -8.94 -23.42 -11.68
C ILE A 195 -10.42 -23.02 -11.66
N GLY A 196 -10.70 -21.74 -11.39
CA GLY A 196 -12.05 -21.16 -11.53
C GLY A 196 -12.65 -21.40 -12.91
N ILE A 197 -11.91 -21.06 -13.98
CA ILE A 197 -12.33 -21.28 -15.36
C ILE A 197 -12.60 -22.76 -15.62
N VAL A 198 -11.70 -23.67 -15.22
CA VAL A 198 -11.85 -25.11 -15.47
C VAL A 198 -13.08 -25.67 -14.76
N VAL A 199 -13.26 -25.36 -13.46
CA VAL A 199 -14.41 -25.85 -12.69
C VAL A 199 -15.72 -25.23 -13.19
N GLY A 200 -15.70 -23.94 -13.53
CA GLY A 200 -16.83 -23.25 -14.15
C GLY A 200 -17.22 -23.85 -15.49
N TYR A 201 -16.23 -24.16 -16.32
CA TYR A 201 -16.44 -24.79 -17.62
C TYR A 201 -17.02 -26.21 -17.47
N ILE A 202 -16.54 -27.01 -16.51
CA ILE A 202 -17.15 -28.31 -16.19
C ILE A 202 -18.61 -28.15 -15.76
N ALA A 203 -18.91 -27.16 -14.90
CA ALA A 203 -20.29 -26.89 -14.49
C ALA A 203 -21.16 -26.47 -15.69
N ALA A 204 -20.62 -25.69 -16.62
CA ALA A 204 -21.31 -25.28 -17.84
C ALA A 204 -21.59 -26.47 -18.78
N ILE A 205 -20.66 -27.42 -18.90
CA ILE A 205 -20.86 -28.68 -19.64
C ILE A 205 -22.02 -29.47 -19.03
N CYS A 206 -22.01 -29.66 -17.70
CA CYS A 206 -23.07 -30.38 -16.99
C CYS A 206 -24.46 -29.75 -17.17
N LEU A 207 -24.53 -28.44 -17.38
CA LEU A 207 -25.77 -27.69 -17.58
C LEU A 207 -26.17 -27.52 -19.06
N GLY A 208 -25.36 -28.04 -19.98
CA GLY A 208 -25.61 -28.03 -21.42
C GLY A 208 -25.41 -26.65 -22.07
N LEU A 209 -24.49 -25.84 -21.55
CA LEU A 209 -24.20 -24.48 -22.04
C LEU A 209 -23.00 -24.40 -23.00
N VAL A 210 -22.39 -25.54 -23.35
CA VAL A 210 -21.18 -25.59 -24.17
C VAL A 210 -21.46 -26.30 -25.49
N ASP A 211 -21.13 -25.65 -26.60
CA ASP A 211 -21.12 -26.25 -27.93
C ASP A 211 -19.71 -26.68 -28.32
N PHE A 212 -19.51 -27.97 -28.56
CA PHE A 212 -18.22 -28.57 -28.93
C PHE A 212 -17.98 -28.66 -30.44
N THR A 213 -18.92 -28.23 -31.27
CA THR A 213 -18.79 -28.25 -32.74
C THR A 213 -17.51 -27.55 -33.22
N PRO A 214 -17.16 -26.35 -32.73
CA PRO A 214 -15.91 -25.67 -33.13
C PRO A 214 -14.66 -26.48 -32.76
N VAL A 215 -14.71 -27.21 -31.63
CA VAL A 215 -13.59 -28.07 -31.19
C VAL A 215 -13.48 -29.30 -32.08
N ALA A 216 -14.60 -29.89 -32.52
CA ALA A 216 -14.60 -31.04 -33.41
C ALA A 216 -14.04 -30.69 -34.80
N GLU A 217 -14.37 -29.51 -35.32
CA GLU A 217 -13.96 -29.03 -36.65
C GLU A 217 -12.54 -28.48 -36.71
N ALA A 218 -12.01 -27.97 -35.60
CA ALA A 218 -10.68 -27.37 -35.58
C ALA A 218 -9.56 -28.38 -35.90
N ALA A 219 -8.54 -27.97 -36.64
CA ALA A 219 -7.34 -28.78 -36.84
C ALA A 219 -6.50 -28.88 -35.54
N PHE A 220 -5.71 -29.96 -35.40
CA PHE A 220 -4.77 -30.08 -34.27
C PHE A 220 -3.73 -28.97 -34.28
N PHE A 221 -3.18 -28.67 -35.47
CA PHE A 221 -2.29 -27.56 -35.69
C PHE A 221 -2.94 -26.58 -36.68
N SER A 222 -2.95 -25.30 -36.32
CA SER A 222 -3.50 -24.23 -37.14
C SER A 222 -2.62 -23.00 -37.03
N MET A 223 -2.34 -22.36 -38.16
CA MET A 223 -1.66 -21.07 -38.17
C MET A 223 -2.57 -20.00 -37.52
N PRO A 224 -2.10 -19.22 -36.53
CA PRO A 224 -2.83 -18.07 -36.04
C PRO A 224 -3.16 -17.11 -37.20
N ASN A 225 -4.37 -16.54 -37.18
CA ASN A 225 -4.83 -15.61 -38.21
C ASN A 225 -4.18 -14.22 -38.03
N PHE A 226 -2.89 -14.10 -38.36
CA PHE A 226 -2.16 -12.85 -38.28
C PHE A 226 -2.68 -11.86 -39.33
N ILE A 227 -2.89 -10.61 -38.91
CA ILE A 227 -3.40 -9.53 -39.76
C ILE A 227 -2.30 -8.49 -39.90
N LEU A 228 -1.62 -8.47 -41.04
CA LEU A 228 -0.46 -7.62 -41.30
C LEU A 228 -0.85 -6.29 -41.98
N PRO A 229 -0.30 -5.15 -41.56
CA PRO A 229 -0.47 -3.88 -42.27
C PRO A 229 0.17 -3.97 -43.67
N PHE A 230 -0.44 -3.28 -44.62
CA PHE A 230 -0.09 -3.25 -46.05
C PHE A 230 -0.30 -4.57 -46.82
N VAL A 231 -0.61 -5.67 -46.14
CA VAL A 231 -0.97 -6.95 -46.75
C VAL A 231 -2.47 -7.20 -46.62
N ASN A 232 -2.99 -7.16 -45.39
CA ASN A 232 -4.39 -7.43 -45.10
C ASN A 232 -5.23 -6.15 -45.03
N TYR A 233 -4.62 -5.02 -44.64
CA TYR A 233 -5.29 -3.72 -44.56
C TYR A 233 -4.31 -2.56 -44.78
N ALA A 234 -4.81 -1.42 -45.24
CA ALA A 234 -4.04 -0.17 -45.28
C ALA A 234 -4.22 0.60 -43.95
N PRO A 235 -3.16 1.12 -43.30
CA PRO A 235 -3.28 1.83 -42.03
C PRO A 235 -4.27 2.99 -42.07
N ASN A 236 -5.12 3.08 -41.04
CA ASN A 236 -6.16 4.10 -40.92
C ASN A 236 -6.00 4.88 -39.61
N PHE A 237 -5.79 6.19 -39.73
CA PHE A 237 -5.57 7.09 -38.60
C PHE A 237 -6.84 7.79 -38.09
N SER A 238 -8.02 7.48 -38.64
CA SER A 238 -9.29 8.10 -38.26
C SER A 238 -9.65 7.89 -36.78
N ALA A 239 -9.23 6.75 -36.22
CA ALA A 239 -9.45 6.35 -34.83
C ALA A 239 -8.27 6.69 -33.89
N LEU A 240 -7.24 7.38 -34.40
CA LEU A 240 -6.01 7.61 -33.64
C LEU A 240 -6.25 8.31 -32.31
N LEU A 241 -7.06 9.37 -32.32
CA LEU A 241 -7.34 10.16 -31.12
C LEU A 241 -8.22 9.43 -30.10
N THR A 242 -8.92 8.37 -30.52
CA THR A 242 -9.73 7.53 -29.63
C THR A 242 -8.86 6.63 -28.76
N ILE A 243 -7.73 6.16 -29.30
CA ILE A 243 -6.88 5.16 -28.65
C ILE A 243 -5.56 5.73 -28.13
N ALA A 244 -4.94 6.71 -28.82
CA ALA A 244 -3.63 7.26 -28.44
C ALA A 244 -3.52 7.74 -26.98
N PRO A 245 -4.54 8.39 -26.37
CA PRO A 245 -4.46 8.83 -24.97
C PRO A 245 -4.28 7.67 -23.97
N ILE A 246 -4.66 6.44 -24.35
CA ILE A 246 -4.51 5.25 -23.49
C ILE A 246 -3.03 4.92 -23.22
N ALA A 247 -2.12 5.44 -24.04
CA ALA A 247 -0.68 5.29 -23.83
C ALA A 247 -0.28 5.84 -22.45
N LEU A 248 -0.84 6.98 -22.03
CA LEU A 248 -0.57 7.56 -20.69
C LEU A 248 -1.06 6.64 -19.58
N VAL A 249 -2.23 6.03 -19.78
CA VAL A 249 -2.84 5.15 -18.79
C VAL A 249 -2.02 3.89 -18.58
N THR A 250 -1.64 3.27 -19.69
CA THR A 250 -0.88 2.03 -19.69
C THR A 250 0.57 2.27 -19.25
N MET A 251 1.14 3.45 -19.50
CA MET A 251 2.47 3.80 -18.94
C MET A 251 2.43 3.91 -17.42
N ALA A 252 1.36 4.46 -16.85
CA ALA A 252 1.18 4.50 -15.40
C ALA A 252 0.98 3.09 -14.81
N GLU A 253 0.21 2.23 -15.49
CA GLU A 253 0.06 0.81 -15.14
C GLU A 253 1.42 0.09 -15.16
N HIS A 254 2.20 0.26 -16.23
CA HIS A 254 3.55 -0.27 -16.36
C HIS A 254 4.47 0.15 -15.21
N ILE A 255 4.47 1.44 -14.86
CA ILE A 255 5.25 1.98 -13.73
C ILE A 255 4.78 1.35 -12.42
N GLY A 256 3.47 1.27 -12.19
CA GLY A 256 2.87 0.66 -11.00
C GLY A 256 3.30 -0.80 -10.82
N ASP A 257 3.23 -1.60 -11.88
CA ASP A 257 3.61 -3.01 -11.84
C ASP A 257 5.10 -3.22 -11.59
N HIS A 258 5.96 -2.37 -12.19
CA HIS A 258 7.39 -2.42 -11.94
C HIS A 258 7.75 -2.01 -10.52
N THR A 259 7.06 -1.02 -9.95
CA THR A 259 7.22 -0.63 -8.55
C THR A 259 6.83 -1.79 -7.62
N ALA A 260 5.68 -2.43 -7.87
CA ALA A 260 5.23 -3.59 -7.09
C ALA A 260 6.20 -4.79 -7.20
N LEU A 261 6.66 -5.11 -8.41
CA LEU A 261 7.62 -6.17 -8.65
C LEU A 261 8.99 -5.85 -8.05
N GLY A 262 9.44 -4.61 -8.16
CA GLY A 262 10.70 -4.15 -7.58
C GLY A 262 10.75 -4.31 -6.06
N SER A 263 9.63 -4.00 -5.39
CA SER A 263 9.45 -4.24 -3.94
C SER A 263 9.50 -5.73 -3.59
N ILE A 264 8.98 -6.61 -4.44
CA ILE A 264 9.02 -8.08 -4.25
C ILE A 264 10.43 -8.65 -4.45
N VAL A 265 11.14 -8.17 -5.48
CA VAL A 265 12.47 -8.67 -5.87
C VAL A 265 13.58 -8.00 -5.06
N GLY A 266 13.29 -6.91 -4.35
CA GLY A 266 14.27 -6.11 -3.61
C GLY A 266 15.19 -5.29 -4.51
N LYS A 267 14.74 -4.96 -5.73
CA LYS A 267 15.53 -4.23 -6.75
C LYS A 267 14.67 -3.19 -7.44
N ASP A 268 15.15 -1.95 -7.53
CA ASP A 268 14.48 -0.90 -8.30
C ASP A 268 14.68 -1.12 -9.81
N LEU A 269 13.71 -1.80 -10.43
CA LEU A 269 13.70 -2.11 -11.86
C LEU A 269 13.59 -0.85 -12.75
N LEU A 270 13.00 0.23 -12.21
CA LEU A 270 12.88 1.53 -12.89
C LEU A 270 14.21 2.31 -12.86
N LYS A 271 15.17 1.89 -12.04
CA LYS A 271 16.55 2.39 -12.03
C LYS A 271 17.51 1.45 -12.77
N ASN A 272 17.37 0.14 -12.62
CA ASN A 272 18.16 -0.86 -13.34
C ASN A 272 17.29 -2.09 -13.62
N PRO A 273 16.89 -2.36 -14.87
CA PRO A 273 17.47 -1.89 -16.14
C PRO A 273 17.20 -0.43 -16.54
N GLY A 274 16.24 0.24 -15.91
CA GLY A 274 15.88 1.64 -16.20
C GLY A 274 14.52 1.76 -16.88
N LEU A 275 13.76 2.81 -16.51
CA LEU A 275 12.42 3.09 -17.05
C LEU A 275 12.42 3.27 -18.59
N ASP A 276 13.48 3.83 -19.15
CA ASP A 276 13.67 3.94 -20.59
C ASP A 276 13.65 2.57 -21.27
N ARG A 277 14.36 1.58 -20.72
CA ARG A 277 14.42 0.24 -21.29
C ARG A 277 13.15 -0.57 -21.10
N THR A 278 12.51 -0.44 -19.95
CA THR A 278 11.27 -1.18 -19.68
C THR A 278 10.14 -0.64 -20.56
N LEU A 279 9.99 0.68 -20.69
CA LEU A 279 9.01 1.29 -21.60
C LEU A 279 9.34 1.04 -23.07
N LEU A 280 10.62 1.03 -23.46
CA LEU A 280 11.01 0.68 -24.83
C LEU A 280 10.57 -0.75 -25.18
N GLY A 281 10.83 -1.71 -24.28
CA GLY A 281 10.44 -3.10 -24.47
C GLY A 281 8.93 -3.27 -24.61
N ASP A 282 8.16 -2.60 -23.75
CA ASP A 282 6.70 -2.63 -23.79
C ASP A 282 6.15 -1.96 -25.07
N GLY A 283 6.70 -0.81 -25.45
CA GLY A 283 6.31 -0.08 -26.66
C GLY A 283 6.56 -0.86 -27.95
N ILE A 284 7.75 -1.44 -28.10
CA ILE A 284 8.07 -2.27 -29.27
C ILE A 284 7.19 -3.53 -29.28
N ALA A 285 6.97 -4.17 -28.12
CA ALA A 285 6.09 -5.33 -28.02
C ALA A 285 4.65 -4.99 -28.45
N THR A 286 4.11 -3.86 -28.00
CA THR A 286 2.79 -3.35 -28.39
C THR A 286 2.72 -3.00 -29.87
N PHE A 287 3.75 -2.35 -30.42
CA PHE A 287 3.83 -2.05 -31.86
C PHE A 287 3.79 -3.34 -32.69
N VAL A 288 4.61 -4.33 -32.33
CA VAL A 288 4.68 -5.63 -33.02
C VAL A 288 3.37 -6.39 -32.86
N ALA A 289 2.72 -6.33 -31.70
CA ALA A 289 1.42 -6.96 -31.51
C ALA A 289 0.35 -6.36 -32.44
N GLY A 290 0.26 -5.03 -32.52
CA GLY A 290 -0.65 -4.35 -33.47
C GLY A 290 -0.32 -4.68 -34.93
N MET A 291 0.97 -4.79 -35.27
CA MET A 291 1.42 -5.20 -36.61
C MET A 291 1.02 -6.64 -36.96
N LEU A 292 0.89 -7.52 -35.97
CA LEU A 292 0.50 -8.92 -36.17
C LEU A 292 -1.02 -9.15 -36.02
N GLY A 293 -1.80 -8.11 -35.74
CA GLY A 293 -3.25 -8.23 -35.51
C GLY A 293 -3.62 -8.66 -34.09
N GLY A 294 -2.71 -8.53 -33.12
CA GLY A 294 -2.90 -8.88 -31.73
C GLY A 294 -3.32 -7.69 -30.84
N PRO A 295 -3.71 -7.98 -29.59
CA PRO A 295 -4.01 -6.96 -28.60
C PRO A 295 -2.75 -6.15 -28.24
N ALA A 296 -2.94 -4.95 -27.71
CA ALA A 296 -1.84 -4.21 -27.10
C ALA A 296 -1.28 -4.99 -25.91
N ASN A 297 0.04 -5.01 -25.80
CA ASN A 297 0.72 -5.67 -24.71
C ASN A 297 0.92 -4.69 -23.55
N THR A 298 1.03 -5.21 -22.34
CA THR A 298 1.45 -4.46 -21.15
C THR A 298 2.07 -5.42 -20.15
N THR A 299 2.78 -4.87 -19.16
CA THR A 299 3.28 -5.61 -18.00
C THR A 299 2.12 -6.21 -17.21
N TYR A 300 2.25 -7.47 -16.76
CA TYR A 300 1.20 -8.16 -16.00
C TYR A 300 1.44 -8.16 -14.49
N GLY A 301 0.60 -7.44 -13.76
CA GLY A 301 0.52 -7.48 -12.30
C GLY A 301 0.21 -8.88 -11.73
N GLU A 302 -0.45 -9.76 -12.49
CA GLU A 302 -0.66 -11.17 -12.12
C GLU A 302 0.67 -11.91 -12.07
N ASN A 303 1.56 -11.69 -13.04
CA ASN A 303 2.90 -12.27 -13.04
C ASN A 303 3.71 -11.74 -11.84
N THR A 304 3.58 -10.46 -11.52
CA THR A 304 4.16 -9.87 -10.30
C THR A 304 3.69 -10.61 -9.04
N SER A 305 2.40 -10.95 -8.97
CA SER A 305 1.82 -11.72 -7.85
C SER A 305 2.37 -13.16 -7.79
N VAL A 306 2.58 -13.81 -8.95
CA VAL A 306 3.21 -15.14 -9.04
C VAL A 306 4.63 -15.09 -8.50
N VAL A 307 5.43 -14.10 -8.91
CA VAL A 307 6.80 -13.90 -8.39
C VAL A 307 6.76 -13.66 -6.88
N GLY A 308 5.80 -12.85 -6.41
CA GLY A 308 5.58 -12.57 -4.98
C GLY A 308 5.31 -13.81 -4.13
N MET A 309 4.49 -14.74 -4.65
CA MET A 309 4.12 -15.99 -3.97
C MET A 309 5.17 -17.09 -4.10
N THR A 310 5.78 -17.23 -5.28
CA THR A 310 6.74 -18.31 -5.59
C THR A 310 8.15 -17.98 -5.18
N LYS A 311 8.46 -16.69 -5.02
CA LYS A 311 9.83 -16.19 -4.83
C LYS A 311 10.77 -16.60 -5.98
N VAL A 312 10.23 -16.87 -7.16
CA VAL A 312 10.99 -17.18 -8.39
C VAL A 312 10.91 -15.98 -9.30
N ALA A 313 12.02 -15.23 -9.42
CA ALA A 313 12.11 -14.04 -10.25
C ALA A 313 12.95 -14.28 -11.53
N SER A 314 13.19 -15.53 -11.94
CA SER A 314 14.12 -15.85 -13.03
C SER A 314 13.58 -15.46 -14.42
N VAL A 315 14.36 -14.68 -15.18
CA VAL A 315 14.02 -14.30 -16.56
C VAL A 315 14.06 -15.50 -17.51
N TRP A 316 14.87 -16.52 -17.22
CA TRP A 316 14.88 -17.76 -18.01
C TRP A 316 13.54 -18.48 -17.95
N VAL A 317 12.91 -18.53 -16.77
CA VAL A 317 11.58 -19.13 -16.57
C VAL A 317 10.54 -18.39 -17.42
N ILE A 318 10.58 -17.06 -17.40
CA ILE A 318 9.67 -16.20 -18.15
C ILE A 318 9.90 -16.32 -19.66
N GLY A 319 11.16 -16.38 -20.12
CA GLY A 319 11.48 -16.59 -21.52
C GLY A 319 10.99 -17.94 -22.05
N LEU A 320 11.09 -19.01 -21.26
CA LEU A 320 10.54 -20.31 -21.64
C LEU A 320 9.00 -20.29 -21.62
N ALA A 321 8.38 -19.59 -20.67
CA ALA A 321 6.93 -19.40 -20.64
C ALA A 321 6.44 -18.68 -21.91
N ALA A 322 7.17 -17.68 -22.39
CA ALA A 322 6.88 -16.98 -23.63
C ALA A 322 6.95 -17.90 -24.86
N ILE A 323 7.96 -18.77 -24.93
CA ILE A 323 8.07 -19.77 -26.01
C ILE A 323 6.90 -20.77 -25.95
N ILE A 324 6.55 -21.25 -24.76
CA ILE A 324 5.40 -22.14 -24.59
C ILE A 324 4.11 -21.46 -25.03
N ALA A 325 3.88 -20.19 -24.67
CA ALA A 325 2.71 -19.43 -25.10
C ALA A 325 2.62 -19.31 -26.63
N ILE A 326 3.76 -19.04 -27.30
CA ILE A 326 3.83 -19.05 -28.77
C ILE A 326 3.45 -20.42 -29.31
N CYS A 327 4.00 -21.52 -28.77
CA CYS A 327 3.65 -22.86 -29.22
C CYS A 327 2.16 -23.19 -29.04
N LEU A 328 1.56 -22.79 -27.91
CA LEU A 328 0.13 -22.99 -27.64
C LEU A 328 -0.76 -22.25 -28.64
N ALA A 329 -0.32 -21.12 -29.20
CA ALA A 329 -1.07 -20.40 -30.23
C ALA A 329 -1.30 -21.23 -31.51
N PHE A 330 -0.42 -22.17 -31.82
CA PHE A 330 -0.55 -23.03 -33.01
C PHE A 330 -1.40 -24.28 -32.77
N LEU A 331 -1.82 -24.53 -31.53
CA LEU A 331 -2.64 -25.70 -31.18
C LEU A 331 -4.13 -25.38 -31.40
N GLY A 332 -4.62 -25.62 -32.62
CA GLY A 332 -5.97 -25.24 -33.03
C GLY A 332 -7.09 -25.83 -32.18
N LYS A 333 -6.98 -27.12 -31.80
CA LYS A 333 -7.94 -27.76 -30.87
C LYS A 333 -7.95 -27.09 -29.50
N PHE A 334 -6.78 -26.69 -29.00
CA PHE A 334 -6.66 -26.02 -27.70
C PHE A 334 -7.28 -24.62 -27.76
N THR A 335 -6.98 -23.84 -28.80
CA THR A 335 -7.55 -22.49 -28.95
C THR A 335 -9.06 -22.52 -29.22
N ALA A 336 -9.54 -23.53 -29.97
CA ALA A 336 -10.96 -23.77 -30.18
C ALA A 336 -11.68 -24.15 -28.88
N LEU A 337 -11.05 -24.96 -28.02
CA LEU A 337 -11.62 -25.27 -26.71
C LEU A 337 -11.84 -23.99 -25.87
N ILE A 338 -10.86 -23.08 -25.86
CA ILE A 338 -10.96 -21.82 -25.12
C ILE A 338 -12.09 -20.95 -25.67
N SER A 339 -12.28 -20.89 -27.00
CA SER A 339 -13.36 -20.09 -27.58
C SER A 339 -14.76 -20.61 -27.25
N THR A 340 -14.89 -21.86 -26.77
CA THR A 340 -16.19 -22.40 -26.31
C THR A 340 -16.52 -22.06 -24.86
N ILE A 341 -15.64 -21.36 -24.13
CA ILE A 341 -15.89 -20.99 -22.73
C ILE A 341 -17.09 -20.04 -22.67
N PRO A 342 -18.19 -20.41 -21.97
CA PRO A 342 -19.39 -19.58 -21.95
C PRO A 342 -19.21 -18.28 -21.16
N ASN A 343 -19.95 -17.24 -21.56
CA ASN A 343 -19.96 -15.93 -20.90
C ASN A 343 -20.12 -15.99 -19.37
N PRO A 344 -21.01 -16.83 -18.79
CA PRO A 344 -21.14 -16.88 -17.33
C PRO A 344 -19.87 -17.36 -16.59
N VAL A 345 -19.05 -18.23 -17.20
CA VAL A 345 -17.74 -18.61 -16.65
C VAL A 345 -16.80 -17.41 -16.66
N LEU A 346 -16.73 -16.69 -17.78
CA LEU A 346 -15.90 -15.50 -17.91
C LEU A 346 -16.34 -14.41 -16.93
N GLY A 347 -17.65 -14.19 -16.79
CA GLY A 347 -18.21 -13.22 -15.84
C GLY A 347 -17.88 -13.56 -14.39
N GLY A 348 -17.99 -14.84 -14.00
CA GLY A 348 -17.65 -15.29 -12.65
C GLY A 348 -16.18 -15.09 -12.28
N VAL A 349 -15.25 -15.37 -13.20
CA VAL A 349 -13.80 -15.10 -13.00
C VAL A 349 -13.51 -13.60 -13.03
N SER A 350 -14.09 -12.87 -13.99
CA SER A 350 -13.87 -11.45 -14.19
C SER A 350 -14.31 -10.62 -12.98
N LEU A 351 -15.37 -11.03 -12.28
CA LEU A 351 -15.84 -10.37 -11.06
C LEU A 351 -14.73 -10.28 -10.00
N LEU A 352 -13.96 -11.36 -9.81
CA LEU A 352 -12.84 -11.37 -8.87
C LEU A 352 -11.61 -10.67 -9.46
N LEU A 353 -11.32 -10.89 -10.75
CA LEU A 353 -10.14 -10.33 -11.43
C LEU A 353 -10.16 -8.79 -11.43
N TYR A 354 -11.29 -8.18 -11.79
CA TYR A 354 -11.42 -6.72 -11.85
C TYR A 354 -11.33 -6.07 -10.47
N GLY A 355 -11.95 -6.69 -9.46
CA GLY A 355 -11.80 -6.27 -8.07
C GLY A 355 -10.35 -6.40 -7.58
N PHE A 356 -9.65 -7.48 -7.96
CA PHE A 356 -8.24 -7.68 -7.64
C PHE A 356 -7.33 -6.60 -8.25
N ILE A 357 -7.52 -6.26 -9.52
CA ILE A 357 -6.79 -5.17 -10.19
C ILE A 357 -7.03 -3.85 -9.44
N ALA A 358 -8.28 -3.55 -9.08
CA ALA A 358 -8.59 -2.32 -8.36
C ALA A 358 -7.93 -2.25 -6.97
N VAL A 359 -7.91 -3.36 -6.24
CA VAL A 359 -7.22 -3.44 -4.93
C VAL A 359 -5.71 -3.26 -5.08
N ASN A 360 -5.08 -3.69 -6.18
CA ASN A 360 -3.67 -3.39 -6.43
C ASN A 360 -3.41 -1.89 -6.61
N GLY A 361 -4.32 -1.16 -7.26
CA GLY A 361 -4.24 0.30 -7.33
C GLY A 361 -4.30 0.96 -5.94
N LEU A 362 -5.17 0.46 -5.06
CA LEU A 362 -5.22 0.90 -3.66
C LEU A 362 -3.94 0.55 -2.90
N LYS A 363 -3.37 -0.63 -3.15
CA LYS A 363 -2.11 -1.07 -2.53
C LYS A 363 -0.96 -0.15 -2.90
N VAL A 364 -0.86 0.31 -4.17
CA VAL A 364 0.15 1.30 -4.60
C VAL A 364 0.05 2.59 -3.77
N LEU A 365 -1.16 3.06 -3.46
CA LEU A 365 -1.35 4.26 -2.63
C LEU A 365 -0.88 4.05 -1.19
N ILE A 366 -1.16 2.88 -0.62
CA ILE A 366 -0.81 2.54 0.76
C ILE A 366 0.70 2.34 0.91
N GLU A 367 1.32 1.55 0.03
CA GLU A 367 2.76 1.24 0.07
C GLU A 367 3.64 2.47 -0.19
N ASN A 368 3.14 3.44 -0.96
CA ASN A 368 3.83 4.71 -1.20
C ASN A 368 3.43 5.81 -0.20
N HIS A 369 2.72 5.45 0.87
CA HIS A 369 2.35 6.35 1.97
C HIS A 369 1.70 7.65 1.49
N ILE A 370 0.77 7.55 0.53
CA ILE A 370 0.06 8.73 0.04
C ILE A 370 -0.80 9.33 1.15
N ASP A 371 -0.45 10.56 1.52
CA ASP A 371 -1.13 11.31 2.57
C ASP A 371 -2.41 11.95 2.04
N PHE A 372 -3.54 11.28 2.28
CA PHE A 372 -4.87 11.84 2.00
C PHE A 372 -5.32 12.88 3.03
N GLY A 373 -4.49 13.26 4.01
CA GLY A 373 -4.70 14.47 4.81
C GLY A 373 -4.49 15.76 3.99
N LYS A 374 -3.73 15.70 2.89
CA LYS A 374 -3.52 16.83 1.98
C LYS A 374 -4.71 16.99 1.03
N SER A 375 -5.29 18.19 1.00
CA SER A 375 -6.47 18.48 0.17
C SER A 375 -6.24 18.19 -1.31
N LYS A 376 -5.04 18.52 -1.81
CA LYS A 376 -4.62 18.23 -3.20
C LYS A 376 -4.79 16.75 -3.57
N ASN A 377 -4.35 15.85 -2.69
CA ASN A 377 -4.40 14.41 -2.96
C ASN A 377 -5.83 13.88 -3.00
N ILE A 378 -6.68 14.36 -2.09
CA ILE A 378 -8.11 14.04 -2.09
C ILE A 378 -8.76 14.50 -3.40
N VAL A 379 -8.53 15.76 -3.80
CA VAL A 379 -9.14 16.34 -5.00
C VAL A 379 -8.73 15.58 -6.26
N VAL A 380 -7.43 15.27 -6.42
CA VAL A 380 -6.92 14.51 -7.56
C VAL A 380 -7.57 13.12 -7.61
N ALA A 381 -7.46 12.34 -6.54
CA ALA A 381 -7.93 10.95 -6.54
C ALA A 381 -9.45 10.83 -6.69
N SER A 382 -10.22 11.63 -5.96
CA SER A 382 -11.69 11.58 -6.02
C SER A 382 -12.23 12.01 -7.39
N THR A 383 -11.67 13.07 -7.99
CA THR A 383 -12.08 13.53 -9.33
C THR A 383 -11.80 12.46 -10.38
N MET A 384 -10.63 11.83 -10.33
CA MET A 384 -10.29 10.73 -11.24
C MET A 384 -11.29 9.57 -11.12
N LEU A 385 -11.58 9.11 -9.90
CA LEU A 385 -12.49 7.99 -9.67
C LEU A 385 -13.90 8.30 -10.19
N VAL A 386 -14.43 9.51 -9.94
CA VAL A 386 -15.76 9.90 -10.41
C VAL A 386 -15.81 10.00 -11.94
N LEU A 387 -14.85 10.65 -12.58
CA LEU A 387 -14.82 10.77 -14.04
C LEU A 387 -14.63 9.42 -14.73
N GLY A 388 -13.73 8.58 -14.20
CA GLY A 388 -13.39 7.29 -14.76
C GLY A 388 -14.54 6.28 -14.64
N LEU A 389 -15.09 6.13 -13.43
CA LEU A 389 -16.16 5.15 -13.15
C LEU A 389 -17.54 5.64 -13.57
N GLY A 390 -17.77 6.96 -13.56
CA GLY A 390 -19.02 7.56 -14.02
C GLY A 390 -19.18 7.57 -15.55
N GLY A 391 -18.17 7.12 -16.30
CA GLY A 391 -18.25 7.04 -17.76
C GLY A 391 -18.27 8.41 -18.45
N ALA A 392 -17.72 9.44 -17.81
CA ALA A 392 -17.70 10.80 -18.37
C ALA A 392 -17.00 10.80 -19.74
N ALA A 393 -17.62 11.46 -20.73
CA ALA A 393 -17.06 11.57 -22.06
C ALA A 393 -17.19 13.00 -22.57
N ILE A 394 -16.11 13.51 -23.16
CA ILE A 394 -16.10 14.80 -23.84
C ILE A 394 -15.91 14.52 -25.33
N SER A 395 -16.89 14.93 -26.12
CA SER A 395 -16.85 14.86 -27.58
C SER A 395 -16.70 16.26 -28.15
N ILE A 396 -15.57 16.53 -28.78
CA ILE A 396 -15.35 17.76 -29.56
C ILE A 396 -15.60 17.40 -31.01
N VAL A 397 -16.65 17.98 -31.58
CA VAL A 397 -17.00 17.83 -33.00
C VAL A 397 -16.70 19.15 -33.69
N SER A 398 -15.72 19.14 -34.60
CA SER A 398 -15.36 20.32 -35.40
C SER A 398 -15.24 19.91 -36.87
N GLY A 399 -16.32 20.09 -37.64
CA GLY A 399 -16.42 19.60 -39.01
C GLY A 399 -16.38 18.06 -39.07
N ASP A 400 -15.55 17.50 -39.95
CA ASP A 400 -15.37 16.04 -40.11
C ASP A 400 -14.54 15.40 -38.98
N LEU A 401 -13.96 16.20 -38.08
CA LEU A 401 -13.16 15.71 -36.96
C LEU A 401 -14.05 15.55 -35.72
N SER A 402 -14.40 14.30 -35.39
CA SER A 402 -14.98 13.92 -34.10
C SER A 402 -13.91 13.33 -33.18
N VAL A 403 -13.63 14.02 -32.07
CA VAL A 403 -12.69 13.57 -31.04
C VAL A 403 -13.49 13.30 -29.77
N THR A 404 -13.54 12.03 -29.37
CA THR A 404 -14.17 11.62 -28.12
C THR A 404 -13.10 11.07 -27.18
N ILE A 405 -12.97 11.72 -26.02
CA ILE A 405 -12.16 11.23 -24.91
C ILE A 405 -13.12 10.79 -23.81
N SER A 406 -13.12 9.51 -23.47
CA SER A 406 -14.09 8.92 -22.56
C SER A 406 -13.45 8.17 -21.39
N GLY A 407 -14.19 8.12 -20.29
CA GLY A 407 -13.93 7.33 -19.09
C GLY A 407 -12.51 7.49 -18.57
N MET A 408 -11.75 6.41 -18.64
CA MET A 408 -10.39 6.31 -18.09
C MET A 408 -9.39 7.30 -18.70
N SER A 409 -9.46 7.54 -20.02
CA SER A 409 -8.53 8.47 -20.69
C SER A 409 -8.78 9.91 -20.24
N LEU A 410 -10.05 10.27 -20.05
CA LEU A 410 -10.42 11.60 -19.53
C LEU A 410 -9.97 11.76 -18.07
N ALA A 411 -10.23 10.75 -17.24
CA ALA A 411 -9.83 10.75 -15.84
C ALA A 411 -8.30 10.89 -15.69
N ALA A 412 -7.53 10.20 -16.53
CA ALA A 412 -6.07 10.29 -16.52
C ALA A 412 -5.57 11.70 -16.85
N ILE A 413 -6.07 12.30 -17.94
CA ILE A 413 -5.68 13.65 -18.36
C ILE A 413 -6.04 14.67 -17.28
N VAL A 414 -7.28 14.63 -16.77
CA VAL A 414 -7.74 15.56 -15.73
C VAL A 414 -6.95 15.37 -14.43
N GLY A 415 -6.69 14.12 -14.01
CA GLY A 415 -5.90 13.83 -12.81
C GLY A 415 -4.47 14.37 -12.89
N ILE A 416 -3.81 14.18 -14.03
CA ILE A 416 -2.47 14.73 -14.29
C ILE A 416 -2.50 16.26 -14.25
N LEU A 417 -3.48 16.89 -14.93
CA LEU A 417 -3.61 18.35 -14.94
C LEU A 417 -3.87 18.91 -13.55
N LEU A 418 -4.78 18.32 -12.78
CA LEU A 418 -5.05 18.74 -11.40
C LEU A 418 -3.81 18.59 -10.52
N ASN A 419 -3.06 17.50 -10.66
CA ASN A 419 -1.83 17.32 -9.90
C ASN A 419 -0.76 18.37 -10.24
N LEU A 420 -0.67 18.79 -11.50
CA LEU A 420 0.29 19.81 -11.94
C LEU A 420 -0.15 21.24 -11.60
N LEU A 421 -1.44 21.54 -11.67
CA LEU A 421 -1.99 22.89 -11.51
C LEU A 421 -2.29 23.24 -10.05
N LEU A 422 -2.68 22.25 -9.23
CA LEU A 422 -2.98 22.50 -7.83
C LEU A 422 -1.68 22.71 -7.04
N PRO A 423 -1.56 23.81 -6.28
CA PRO A 423 -0.40 24.06 -5.47
C PRO A 423 -0.28 22.98 -4.40
N ASP A 424 0.94 22.52 -4.16
CA ASP A 424 1.22 21.76 -2.94
C ASP A 424 0.96 22.68 -1.75
N GLU A 425 0.21 22.20 -0.76
CA GLU A 425 0.07 22.91 0.52
C GLU A 425 1.48 23.21 1.02
N LYS A 426 1.84 24.50 1.10
CA LYS A 426 3.17 24.92 1.55
C LYS A 426 3.39 24.36 2.95
N GLY A 427 4.25 23.35 3.04
CA GLY A 427 4.97 23.10 4.28
C GLY A 427 5.71 24.39 4.64
N LYS A 428 5.63 24.83 5.90
CA LYS A 428 6.47 25.91 6.42
C LYS A 428 7.94 25.61 6.07
N ASN A 429 8.46 26.41 5.15
CA ASN A 429 9.84 26.74 4.76
C ASN A 429 10.92 25.64 4.75
N THR A 430 11.27 25.19 3.55
CA THR A 430 12.51 24.45 3.23
C THR A 430 13.72 25.37 2.99
N GLU A 431 13.53 26.71 2.97
CA GLU A 431 14.58 27.67 2.67
C GLU A 431 15.47 28.04 3.88
N GLU A 432 15.07 27.71 5.11
CA GLU A 432 15.91 27.93 6.30
C GLU A 432 16.98 26.84 6.49
N LYS A 433 16.83 25.66 5.88
CA LYS A 433 17.76 24.52 6.08
C LYS A 433 19.12 24.64 5.38
N GLN A 434 19.22 25.40 4.28
CA GLN A 434 20.49 25.53 3.54
C GLN A 434 21.37 26.69 4.00
N ALA A 435 20.85 27.61 4.81
CA ALA A 435 21.63 28.69 5.40
C ALA A 435 22.38 28.26 6.68
N ASP A 436 21.89 27.24 7.38
CA ASP A 436 22.47 26.77 8.66
C ASP A 436 23.58 25.71 8.49
N GLU A 437 23.58 24.91 7.41
CA GLU A 437 24.62 23.89 7.17
C GLU A 437 26.03 24.49 6.93
N ASN A 438 26.13 25.73 6.47
CA ASN A 438 27.43 26.40 6.27
C ASN A 438 27.93 27.19 7.50
N LYS A 439 27.17 27.23 8.60
CA LYS A 439 27.64 27.83 9.88
C LYS A 439 28.14 26.80 10.88
N GLU A 440 27.74 25.53 10.76
CA GLU A 440 28.09 24.48 11.73
C GLU A 440 29.54 23.95 11.65
N ILE A 441 30.38 24.40 10.69
CA ILE A 441 31.80 23.98 10.62
C ILE A 441 32.72 24.84 11.51
N THR A 442 32.23 25.89 12.19
CA THR A 442 33.10 26.82 12.95
C THR A 442 32.87 26.88 14.46
N GLU A 443 32.15 25.93 15.06
CA GLU A 443 31.99 25.89 16.53
C GLU A 443 32.26 24.50 17.11
N ALA A 444 33.31 23.83 16.61
CA ALA A 444 33.98 22.74 17.33
C ALA A 444 35.06 23.32 18.27
N SER A 445 34.64 24.11 19.25
CA SER A 445 35.52 24.52 20.35
C SER A 445 34.67 24.96 21.54
N ASN A 446 34.29 23.98 22.38
CA ASN A 446 34.20 24.08 23.83
C ASN A 446 33.69 22.75 24.41
N GLU A 447 34.59 21.77 24.51
CA GLU A 447 34.35 20.50 25.21
C GLU A 447 34.35 20.63 26.75
N THR A 448 34.60 21.82 27.30
CA THR A 448 34.80 21.99 28.76
C THR A 448 33.55 22.41 29.55
N LYS A 449 32.34 22.36 28.98
CA LYS A 449 31.07 22.69 29.68
C LYS A 449 30.09 21.53 29.82
N ARG A 450 30.47 20.32 29.39
CA ARG A 450 29.61 19.11 29.44
C ARG A 450 29.66 18.35 30.76
N GLU A 451 30.68 18.58 31.60
CA GLU A 451 30.79 17.91 32.90
C GLU A 451 30.00 18.62 34.01
N GLU A 452 29.83 19.95 33.96
CA GLU A 452 29.13 20.70 35.02
C GLU A 452 27.60 20.47 35.04
N LYS A 453 26.94 20.25 33.88
CA LYS A 453 25.47 20.14 33.82
C LYS A 453 24.92 18.75 34.22
N ASN A 454 25.75 17.72 34.09
CA ASN A 454 25.40 16.34 34.46
C ASN A 454 25.58 16.08 35.96
N GLU A 455 26.50 16.79 36.62
CA GLU A 455 26.56 16.84 38.08
C GLU A 455 25.34 17.57 38.65
N ASP A 456 24.96 18.73 38.12
CA ASP A 456 23.81 19.51 38.65
C ASP A 456 22.48 18.74 38.64
N THR A 457 22.21 17.92 37.62
CA THR A 457 20.94 17.17 37.51
C THR A 457 20.87 15.97 38.46
N LYS A 458 22.01 15.28 38.67
CA LYS A 458 22.15 14.24 39.71
C LYS A 458 22.15 14.84 41.12
N VAL A 459 22.82 15.97 41.30
CA VAL A 459 22.91 16.71 42.55
C VAL A 459 21.55 17.30 42.95
N ILE A 460 20.69 17.73 42.01
CA ILE A 460 19.32 18.14 42.33
C ILE A 460 18.46 16.93 42.77
N ALA A 461 18.58 15.79 42.08
CA ALA A 461 17.89 14.56 42.47
C ALA A 461 18.38 14.01 43.83
N GLU A 462 19.69 14.10 44.13
CA GLU A 462 20.31 13.71 45.39
C GLU A 462 20.07 14.71 46.53
N ASN A 463 20.05 16.03 46.26
CA ASN A 463 19.76 17.07 47.25
C ASN A 463 18.27 17.15 47.64
N ILE A 464 17.34 16.91 46.71
CA ILE A 464 15.92 16.68 47.04
C ILE A 464 15.79 15.41 47.90
N SER A 465 16.74 14.49 47.76
CA SER A 465 16.81 13.24 48.48
C SER A 465 17.36 13.38 49.92
N GLU A 466 18.17 14.39 50.22
CA GLU A 466 18.87 14.54 51.51
C GLU A 466 18.21 15.48 52.53
N ASN A 467 17.11 16.16 52.18
CA ASN A 467 16.37 16.95 53.17
C ASN A 467 15.61 16.05 54.16
N LYS A 468 16.15 15.95 55.38
CA LYS A 468 15.62 15.26 56.56
C LYS A 468 14.12 15.51 56.79
N ILE A 469 13.30 14.55 56.40
CA ILE A 469 11.96 14.33 56.94
C ILE A 469 11.83 12.83 57.21
N GLU A 470 11.65 12.45 58.47
CA GLU A 470 11.39 11.06 58.88
C GLU A 470 10.05 10.60 58.26
N GLY A 471 10.14 9.90 57.13
CA GLY A 471 9.02 9.38 56.39
C GLY A 471 9.48 8.47 55.26
N LYS A 472 8.62 7.56 54.82
CA LYS A 472 8.86 6.71 53.64
C LYS A 472 9.08 7.64 52.44
N LYS A 473 10.13 7.41 51.64
CA LYS A 473 10.54 8.28 50.54
C LYS A 473 10.07 7.69 49.21
N MET A 474 9.49 8.53 48.35
CA MET A 474 9.03 8.18 47.01
C MET A 474 10.20 7.68 46.15
N ASN A 475 9.99 6.62 45.38
CA ASN A 475 10.98 6.13 44.43
C ASN A 475 10.91 6.98 43.16
N ILE A 476 12.01 7.66 42.81
CA ILE A 476 12.09 8.54 41.64
C ILE A 476 13.17 7.99 40.70
N ASN A 477 12.76 7.62 39.50
CA ASN A 477 13.62 7.08 38.46
C ASN A 477 13.68 8.08 37.31
N VAL A 478 14.84 8.70 37.12
CA VAL A 478 15.11 9.58 35.98
C VAL A 478 15.84 8.76 34.92
N LEU A 479 15.33 8.75 33.69
CA LEU A 479 15.94 7.97 32.60
C LEU A 479 17.21 8.67 32.09
N ASP A 480 18.36 8.04 32.35
CA ASP A 480 19.68 8.51 31.90
C ASP A 480 20.05 7.87 30.56
N ASN A 481 19.77 8.55 29.45
CA ASN A 481 20.11 8.06 28.10
C ASN A 481 20.27 9.19 27.07
N PRO A 482 21.36 9.23 26.28
CA PRO A 482 21.58 10.26 25.24
C PRO A 482 20.47 10.36 24.18
N ILE A 483 19.80 9.25 23.87
CA ILE A 483 18.69 9.23 22.90
C ILE A 483 17.47 9.96 23.49
N ILE A 484 17.25 9.84 24.80
CA ILE A 484 16.17 10.55 25.49
C ILE A 484 16.50 12.04 25.54
N GLU A 485 17.73 12.42 25.88
CA GLU A 485 18.16 13.83 25.84
C GLU A 485 18.00 14.46 24.45
N HIS A 486 18.39 13.75 23.40
CA HIS A 486 18.17 14.19 22.02
C HIS A 486 16.68 14.40 21.73
N LYS A 487 15.82 13.45 22.10
CA LYS A 487 14.36 13.56 21.91
C LYS A 487 13.74 14.68 22.73
N LEU A 488 14.22 14.89 23.96
CA LEU A 488 13.87 16.03 24.80
C LEU A 488 14.21 17.35 24.11
N SER A 489 15.37 17.45 23.44
CA SER A 489 15.74 18.66 22.68
C SER A 489 14.73 18.99 21.56
N ILE A 490 14.22 17.97 20.87
CA ILE A 490 13.20 18.14 19.81
C ILE A 490 11.90 18.63 20.41
N ILE A 491 11.39 18.00 21.47
CA ILE A 491 10.12 18.47 22.08
C ILE A 491 10.28 19.80 22.81
N ARG A 492 11.47 20.20 23.25
CA ARG A 492 11.70 21.54 23.83
C ARG A 492 11.75 22.64 22.76
N ASN A 493 12.13 22.30 21.53
CA ASN A 493 12.19 23.28 20.44
C ASN A 493 10.77 23.81 20.11
N LYS A 494 10.62 25.13 20.16
CA LYS A 494 9.35 25.84 19.85
C LYS A 494 8.91 25.68 18.39
N ASN A 495 9.83 25.35 17.48
CA ASN A 495 9.57 25.20 16.06
C ASN A 495 9.10 23.78 15.68
N THR A 496 9.17 22.82 16.62
CA THR A 496 8.72 21.44 16.41
C THR A 496 7.21 21.40 16.20
N GLY A 497 6.80 20.93 15.02
CA GLY A 497 5.39 20.87 14.63
C GLY A 497 4.59 19.80 15.39
N THR A 498 3.26 19.93 15.42
CA THR A 498 2.34 19.04 16.16
C THR A 498 2.51 17.55 15.82
N LYS A 499 2.75 17.22 14.55
CA LYS A 499 2.97 15.81 14.14
C LYS A 499 4.25 15.25 14.78
N GLU A 500 5.37 15.92 14.56
CA GLU A 500 6.68 15.53 15.08
C GLU A 500 6.66 15.48 16.62
N PHE A 501 6.02 16.47 17.26
CA PHE A 501 5.85 16.47 18.71
C PHE A 501 5.13 15.21 19.21
N ARG A 502 4.02 14.79 18.57
CA ARG A 502 3.30 13.57 18.94
C ARG A 502 4.14 12.31 18.75
N GLU A 503 4.88 12.21 17.65
CA GLU A 503 5.76 11.07 17.37
C GLU A 503 6.84 10.96 18.45
N ILE A 504 7.52 12.05 18.79
CA ILE A 504 8.57 12.03 19.81
C ILE A 504 8.01 11.76 21.21
N ILE A 505 6.84 12.30 21.58
CA ILE A 505 6.17 11.99 22.86
C ILE A 505 5.86 10.49 22.95
N THR A 506 5.36 9.89 21.86
CA THR A 506 5.07 8.45 21.77
C THR A 506 6.34 7.62 21.97
N GLU A 507 7.44 8.01 21.34
CA GLU A 507 8.72 7.32 21.45
C GLU A 507 9.32 7.43 22.87
N ILE A 508 9.26 8.60 23.50
CA ILE A 508 9.71 8.75 24.89
C ILE A 508 8.85 7.89 25.83
N ALA A 509 7.53 7.81 25.59
CA ALA A 509 6.62 6.99 26.37
C ALA A 509 6.96 5.49 26.30
N ILE A 510 7.45 4.99 25.16
CA ILE A 510 7.98 3.62 25.03
C ILE A 510 9.16 3.40 25.98
N PHE A 511 10.11 4.32 26.02
CA PHE A 511 11.28 4.19 26.90
C PHE A 511 10.90 4.27 28.39
N LEU A 512 9.99 5.18 28.75
CA LEU A 512 9.44 5.28 30.10
C LEU A 512 8.76 3.98 30.53
N CYS A 513 7.97 3.38 29.63
CA CYS A 513 7.31 2.10 29.89
C CYS A 513 8.33 0.97 30.07
N TYR A 514 9.32 0.89 29.18
CA TYR A 514 10.38 -0.11 29.26
C TYR A 514 11.12 -0.04 30.59
N GLU A 515 11.46 1.16 31.05
CA GLU A 515 12.12 1.38 32.34
C GLU A 515 11.19 1.02 33.52
N ALA A 516 9.94 1.47 33.48
CA ALA A 516 8.93 1.23 34.51
C ALA A 516 8.54 -0.25 34.66
N MET A 517 8.87 -1.10 33.68
CA MET A 517 8.53 -2.51 33.66
C MET A 517 9.71 -3.43 34.01
N LYS A 518 10.86 -2.90 34.42
CA LYS A 518 12.05 -3.71 34.78
C LYS A 518 11.80 -4.72 35.91
N ASP A 519 10.88 -4.43 36.82
CA ASP A 519 10.50 -5.29 37.94
C ASP A 519 9.27 -6.19 37.64
N ALA A 520 8.82 -6.23 36.37
CA ALA A 520 7.67 -7.02 35.96
C ALA A 520 7.88 -8.52 36.21
N LYS A 521 6.85 -9.17 36.78
CA LYS A 521 6.90 -10.60 37.10
C LYS A 521 6.46 -11.44 35.92
N LEU A 522 7.31 -12.40 35.55
CA LEU A 522 7.03 -13.38 34.51
C LEU A 522 6.50 -14.68 35.13
N GLU A 523 5.58 -15.33 34.43
CA GLU A 523 5.08 -16.65 34.78
C GLU A 523 5.62 -17.72 33.82
N GLU A 524 5.85 -18.92 34.34
CA GLU A 524 6.32 -20.06 33.55
C GLU A 524 5.13 -20.78 32.90
N VAL A 525 5.14 -20.87 31.57
CA VAL A 525 4.08 -21.50 30.77
C VAL A 525 4.71 -22.49 29.79
N GLU A 526 4.08 -23.65 29.60
CA GLU A 526 4.50 -24.61 28.57
C GLU A 526 4.00 -24.13 27.20
N ILE A 527 4.92 -24.00 26.24
CA ILE A 527 4.62 -23.62 24.86
C ILE A 527 5.12 -24.69 23.89
N GLU A 528 4.53 -24.74 22.70
CA GLU A 528 4.99 -25.58 21.59
C GLU A 528 5.67 -24.71 20.55
N THR A 529 6.95 -24.98 20.32
CA THR A 529 7.73 -24.38 19.23
C THR A 529 7.62 -25.24 17.98
N PRO A 530 8.03 -24.77 16.79
CA PRO A 530 8.08 -25.60 15.58
C PRO A 530 8.95 -26.87 15.70
N LEU A 531 9.75 -27.01 16.75
CA LEU A 531 10.69 -28.11 16.97
C LEU A 531 10.33 -29.01 18.15
N CYS A 532 9.84 -28.43 19.26
CA CYS A 532 9.48 -29.17 20.47
C CYS A 532 8.66 -28.32 21.46
N LYS A 533 8.13 -28.98 22.49
CA LYS A 533 7.60 -28.31 23.68
C LYS A 533 8.72 -27.80 24.58
N THR A 534 8.54 -26.61 25.13
CA THR A 534 9.48 -26.01 26.08
C THR A 534 8.74 -25.14 27.09
N LYS A 535 9.39 -24.83 28.22
CA LYS A 535 8.89 -23.86 29.19
C LYS A 535 9.39 -22.47 28.83
N ALA A 536 8.47 -21.53 28.70
CA ALA A 536 8.77 -20.12 28.42
C ALA A 536 8.30 -19.24 29.57
N LYS A 537 8.94 -18.08 29.73
CA LYS A 537 8.54 -17.04 30.67
C LYS A 537 7.67 -16.02 29.94
N VAL A 538 6.44 -15.83 30.40
CA VAL A 538 5.45 -14.97 29.77
C VAL A 538 4.98 -13.90 30.75
N LEU A 539 4.83 -12.66 30.27
CA LEU A 539 4.23 -11.57 31.03
C LEU A 539 2.69 -11.67 30.94
N LYS A 540 2.01 -11.65 32.09
CA LYS A 540 0.54 -11.50 32.10
C LYS A 540 0.15 -10.03 31.93
N GLU A 541 0.02 -9.61 30.69
CA GLU A 541 -0.30 -8.23 30.32
C GLU A 541 -1.63 -7.72 30.91
N ASP A 542 -2.62 -8.62 31.11
CA ASP A 542 -3.91 -8.29 31.72
C ASP A 542 -3.81 -7.79 33.18
N ASN A 543 -2.67 -8.00 33.85
CA ASN A 543 -2.41 -7.51 35.21
C ASN A 543 -2.09 -6.02 35.27
N TYR A 544 -1.90 -5.37 34.12
CA TYR A 544 -1.53 -3.96 34.03
C TYR A 544 -2.70 -3.13 33.53
N ALA A 545 -2.78 -1.88 33.99
CA ALA A 545 -3.70 -0.90 33.43
C ALA A 545 -3.02 0.45 33.19
N PHE A 546 -3.32 1.06 32.06
CA PHE A 546 -2.83 2.38 31.66
C PHE A 546 -3.94 3.42 31.85
N VAL A 547 -3.63 4.49 32.57
CA VAL A 547 -4.59 5.54 32.93
C VAL A 547 -4.01 6.89 32.53
N PRO A 548 -4.26 7.37 31.30
CA PRO A 548 -3.91 8.72 30.91
C PRO A 548 -4.81 9.75 31.60
N ILE A 549 -4.18 10.79 32.13
CA ILE A 549 -4.87 11.99 32.60
C ILE A 549 -5.22 12.83 31.37
N LEU A 550 -6.52 12.99 31.13
CA LEU A 550 -7.02 13.77 30.01
C LEU A 550 -6.70 15.26 30.22
N ARG A 551 -6.21 15.97 29.21
CA ARG A 551 -6.09 15.57 27.80
C ARG A 551 -4.70 15.04 27.42
N ALA A 552 -3.64 15.65 27.96
CA ALA A 552 -2.26 15.46 27.50
C ALA A 552 -1.73 14.02 27.67
N GLY A 553 -2.16 13.30 28.71
CA GLY A 553 -1.80 11.90 28.97
C GLY A 553 -2.10 10.95 27.82
N THR A 554 -3.10 11.26 27.00
CA THR A 554 -3.46 10.42 25.84
C THR A 554 -2.36 10.36 24.78
N GLY A 555 -1.51 11.39 24.68
CA GLY A 555 -0.38 11.39 23.74
C GLY A 555 0.69 10.34 24.06
N MET A 556 0.71 9.79 25.28
CA MET A 556 1.65 8.75 25.70
C MET A 556 1.07 7.32 25.55
N LEU A 557 -0.26 7.20 25.47
CA LEU A 557 -0.95 5.91 25.58
C LEU A 557 -0.53 4.93 24.48
N ASP A 558 -0.45 5.40 23.24
CA ASP A 558 -0.07 4.57 22.09
C ASP A 558 1.35 4.01 22.24
N GLY A 559 2.27 4.78 22.83
CA GLY A 559 3.63 4.34 23.09
C GLY A 559 3.66 3.19 24.09
N LEU A 560 2.88 3.28 25.17
CA LEU A 560 2.78 2.21 26.15
C LEU A 560 2.11 0.94 25.58
N LEU A 561 1.07 1.08 24.76
CA LEU A 561 0.39 -0.05 24.13
C LEU A 561 1.27 -0.78 23.10
N GLN A 562 2.29 -0.13 22.53
CA GLN A 562 3.30 -0.81 21.73
C GLN A 562 4.21 -1.73 22.57
N VAL A 563 4.37 -1.43 23.86
CA VAL A 563 5.16 -2.24 24.80
C VAL A 563 4.30 -3.34 25.45
N ILE A 564 3.07 -3.03 25.86
CA ILE A 564 2.14 -3.98 26.49
C ILE A 564 0.75 -3.87 25.82
N PRO A 565 0.52 -4.59 24.72
CA PRO A 565 -0.69 -4.44 23.90
C PRO A 565 -1.99 -4.78 24.62
N ASN A 566 -2.00 -5.75 25.54
CA ASN A 566 -3.23 -6.23 26.17
C ASN A 566 -3.54 -5.57 27.53
N ALA A 567 -2.75 -4.57 27.95
CA ALA A 567 -3.02 -3.81 29.18
C ALA A 567 -4.43 -3.18 29.13
N LYS A 568 -5.12 -3.13 30.27
CA LYS A 568 -6.44 -2.49 30.34
C LYS A 568 -6.31 -0.97 30.32
N ILE A 569 -7.28 -0.28 29.76
CA ILE A 569 -7.22 1.18 29.63
C ILE A 569 -8.31 1.79 30.51
N GLY A 570 -7.90 2.62 31.47
CA GLY A 570 -8.79 3.55 32.17
C GLY A 570 -8.63 4.94 31.58
N HIS A 571 -9.51 5.87 31.92
CA HIS A 571 -9.40 7.27 31.50
C HIS A 571 -9.94 8.16 32.60
N ILE A 572 -9.21 9.25 32.89
CA ILE A 572 -9.59 10.20 33.92
C ILE A 572 -9.46 11.64 33.39
N GLY A 573 -10.53 12.39 33.50
CA GLY A 573 -10.60 13.81 33.21
C GLY A 573 -10.95 14.58 34.47
N LEU A 574 -10.00 15.42 34.89
CA LEU A 574 -10.12 16.28 36.06
C LEU A 574 -9.91 17.74 35.63
N TYR A 575 -10.71 18.64 36.18
CA TYR A 575 -10.36 20.06 36.22
C TYR A 575 -10.45 20.53 37.66
N ARG A 576 -9.79 21.64 37.98
CA ARG A 576 -9.84 22.24 39.31
C ARG A 576 -10.96 23.25 39.36
N ASN A 577 -11.82 23.19 40.36
CA ASN A 577 -12.79 24.26 40.60
C ASN A 577 -12.04 25.53 41.00
N GLU A 578 -12.29 26.66 40.32
CA GLU A 578 -11.57 27.92 40.56
C GLU A 578 -11.88 28.56 41.92
N GLU A 579 -13.05 28.26 42.51
CA GLU A 579 -13.50 28.80 43.78
C GLU A 579 -13.15 27.89 44.97
N THR A 580 -13.40 26.58 44.85
CA THR A 580 -13.17 25.62 45.96
C THR A 580 -11.79 24.99 45.93
N LEU A 581 -11.06 25.12 44.82
CA LEU A 581 -9.75 24.50 44.57
C LEU A 581 -9.75 22.96 44.60
N GLU A 582 -10.91 22.33 44.72
CA GLU A 582 -11.10 20.87 44.72
C GLU A 582 -11.15 20.31 43.29
N PRO A 583 -10.73 19.05 43.08
CA PRO A 583 -10.84 18.38 41.80
C PRO A 583 -12.29 18.04 41.45
N VAL A 584 -12.72 18.43 40.26
CA VAL A 584 -14.00 18.02 39.68
C VAL A 584 -13.74 16.99 38.57
N LYS A 585 -14.33 15.80 38.75
CA LYS A 585 -14.26 14.69 37.79
C LYS A 585 -15.28 14.94 36.67
N TYR A 586 -14.82 15.37 35.50
CA TYR A 586 -15.70 15.49 34.32
C TYR A 586 -15.75 14.20 33.50
N TYR A 587 -14.75 13.32 33.65
CA TYR A 587 -14.73 12.00 33.05
C TYR A 587 -14.01 11.01 33.95
N TYR A 588 -14.65 9.90 34.31
CA TYR A 588 -14.02 8.87 35.13
C TYR A 588 -14.52 7.49 34.68
N LYS A 589 -13.66 6.74 33.99
CA LYS A 589 -14.00 5.40 33.50
C LYS A 589 -12.83 4.46 33.68
N MET A 590 -12.97 3.52 34.61
CA MET A 590 -11.95 2.52 34.94
C MET A 590 -12.42 1.10 34.61
N PRO A 591 -11.49 0.16 34.36
CA PRO A 591 -11.80 -1.27 34.39
C PRO A 591 -12.49 -1.65 35.71
N LYS A 592 -13.53 -2.50 35.64
CA LYS A 592 -14.33 -2.87 36.83
C LYS A 592 -13.51 -3.51 37.96
N ASP A 593 -12.39 -4.12 37.59
CA ASP A 593 -11.49 -4.86 38.46
C ASP A 593 -10.11 -4.18 38.58
N ILE A 594 -10.06 -2.85 38.44
CA ILE A 594 -8.84 -2.02 38.52
C ILE A 594 -8.03 -2.25 39.81
N SER A 595 -8.69 -2.53 40.94
CA SER A 595 -8.05 -2.82 42.24
C SER A 595 -7.10 -4.02 42.23
N LYS A 596 -7.23 -4.93 41.25
CA LYS A 596 -6.37 -6.11 41.10
C LYS A 596 -5.12 -5.87 40.25
N ARG A 597 -4.97 -4.67 39.69
CA ARG A 597 -3.94 -4.34 38.70
C ARG A 597 -2.87 -3.43 39.24
N GLU A 598 -1.72 -3.50 38.59
CA GLU A 598 -0.69 -2.48 38.68
C GLU A 598 -1.01 -1.37 37.67
N VAL A 599 -1.14 -0.14 38.16
CA VAL A 599 -1.63 0.99 37.35
C VAL A 599 -0.49 1.92 36.99
N LEU A 600 -0.32 2.18 35.69
CA LEU A 600 0.58 3.20 35.17
C LEU A 600 -0.24 4.44 34.80
N ILE A 601 -0.06 5.53 35.54
CA ILE A 601 -0.68 6.83 35.28
C ILE A 601 0.17 7.59 34.27
N LEU A 602 -0.45 8.17 33.25
CA LEU A 602 0.26 8.85 32.17
C LEU A 602 -0.08 10.34 32.16
N ASP A 603 0.94 11.17 32.32
CA ASP A 603 0.86 12.61 32.11
C ASP A 603 2.23 13.13 31.65
N PRO A 604 2.35 13.76 30.46
CA PRO A 604 3.62 14.27 29.97
C PRO A 604 4.30 15.24 30.94
N MET A 605 3.55 15.92 31.80
CA MET A 605 4.09 16.98 32.66
C MET A 605 3.64 16.81 34.12
N LEU A 606 4.60 16.51 35.00
CA LEU A 606 4.41 16.66 36.44
C LEU A 606 4.80 18.08 36.87
N ALA A 607 3.89 19.04 36.64
CA ALA A 607 4.09 20.44 37.00
C ALA A 607 3.80 20.70 38.49
N THR A 608 2.63 21.25 38.83
CA THR A 608 2.23 21.51 40.23
C THR A 608 1.88 20.26 41.05
N GLY A 609 1.79 19.10 40.40
CA GLY A 609 1.38 17.83 41.01
C GLY A 609 -0.11 17.73 41.38
N GLY A 610 -0.95 18.73 41.09
CA GLY A 610 -2.37 18.74 41.44
C GLY A 610 -3.15 17.59 40.79
N SER A 611 -3.23 17.57 39.45
CA SER A 611 -3.93 16.53 38.69
C SER A 611 -3.42 15.13 39.00
N ALA A 612 -2.10 14.99 39.21
CA ALA A 612 -1.46 13.74 39.61
C ALA A 612 -1.93 13.26 40.99
N SER A 613 -1.89 14.15 42.00
CA SER A 613 -2.37 13.85 43.35
C SER A 613 -3.84 13.44 43.34
N ASP A 614 -4.70 14.21 42.66
CA ASP A 614 -6.14 13.94 42.63
C ASP A 614 -6.45 12.63 41.89
N THR A 615 -5.70 12.30 40.83
CA THR A 615 -5.79 11.02 40.14
C THR A 615 -5.39 9.85 41.05
N ILE A 616 -4.27 9.99 41.77
CA ILE A 616 -3.80 8.95 42.70
C ILE A 616 -4.82 8.73 43.81
N LYS A 617 -5.43 9.78 44.37
CA LYS A 617 -6.51 9.67 45.37
C LYS A 617 -7.67 8.83 44.84
N CYS A 618 -8.17 9.15 43.65
CA CYS A 618 -9.27 8.41 43.03
C CYS A 618 -8.94 6.92 42.85
N LEU A 619 -7.73 6.61 42.38
CA LEU A 619 -7.32 5.22 42.17
C LEU A 619 -7.13 4.47 43.50
N LYS A 620 -6.65 5.14 44.55
CA LYS A 620 -6.55 4.57 45.91
C LYS A 620 -7.94 4.33 46.51
N GLU A 621 -8.90 5.22 46.29
CA GLU A 621 -10.32 5.04 46.66
C GLU A 621 -10.93 3.81 45.97
N ASP A 622 -10.58 3.57 44.69
CA ASP A 622 -10.96 2.37 43.94
C ASP A 622 -10.19 1.09 44.37
N GLY A 623 -9.32 1.19 45.37
CA GLY A 623 -8.59 0.05 45.96
C GLY A 623 -7.32 -0.36 45.22
N VAL A 624 -6.78 0.49 44.33
CA VAL A 624 -5.51 0.23 43.64
C VAL A 624 -4.35 0.28 44.62
N LYS A 625 -3.54 -0.79 44.65
CA LYS A 625 -2.42 -0.91 45.60
C LYS A 625 -1.09 -0.43 45.03
N LYS A 626 -0.82 -0.75 43.76
CA LYS A 626 0.45 -0.45 43.09
C LYS A 626 0.23 0.57 41.98
N ILE A 627 0.94 1.68 42.07
CA ILE A 627 0.81 2.79 41.13
C ILE A 627 2.21 3.26 40.73
N LYS A 628 2.42 3.39 39.43
CA LYS A 628 3.58 4.04 38.82
C LYS A 628 3.09 5.28 38.06
N PHE A 629 3.71 6.42 38.30
CA PHE A 629 3.42 7.66 37.59
C PHE A 629 4.50 7.89 36.55
N LEU A 630 4.13 7.97 35.28
CA LEU A 630 5.04 8.19 34.16
C LEU A 630 4.85 9.61 33.64
N SER A 631 5.94 10.39 33.64
CA SER A 631 5.98 11.72 33.04
C SER A 631 7.18 11.89 32.11
N ILE A 632 7.09 12.85 31.20
CA ILE A 632 8.21 13.19 30.34
C ILE A 632 9.06 14.25 31.04
N LEU A 633 8.41 15.30 31.55
CA LEU A 633 9.06 16.32 32.38
C LEU A 633 8.43 16.35 33.77
N ALA A 634 9.25 16.57 34.78
CA ALA A 634 8.82 16.84 36.14
C ALA A 634 9.48 18.11 36.68
N ALA A 635 8.74 18.85 37.51
CA ALA A 635 9.28 19.96 38.29
C ALA A 635 9.46 19.54 39.76
N PRO A 636 10.48 20.08 40.48
CA PRO A 636 10.73 19.77 41.88
C PRO A 636 9.49 19.96 42.77
N GLU A 637 8.69 21.00 42.52
CA GLU A 637 7.48 21.32 43.28
C GLU A 637 6.40 20.24 43.15
N GLY A 638 6.23 19.67 41.95
CA GLY A 638 5.30 18.57 41.71
C GLY A 638 5.76 17.27 42.34
N ILE A 639 7.07 17.00 42.29
CA ILE A 639 7.70 15.84 42.93
C ILE A 639 7.55 15.93 44.45
N GLU A 640 7.85 17.08 45.05
CA GLU A 640 7.73 17.30 46.49
C GLU A 640 6.30 17.06 46.98
N ARG A 641 5.31 17.57 46.23
CA ARG A 641 3.90 17.34 46.53
C ARG A 641 3.53 15.86 46.50
N LEU A 642 3.92 15.13 45.44
CA LEU A 642 3.63 13.70 45.34
C LEU A 642 4.36 12.89 46.42
N ASN A 643 5.61 13.23 46.73
CA ASN A 643 6.38 12.56 47.77
C ASN A 643 5.74 12.75 49.16
N LYS A 644 5.20 13.94 49.43
CA LYS A 644 4.50 14.23 50.69
C LYS A 644 3.14 13.52 50.79
N GLU A 645 2.36 13.50 49.71
CA GLU A 645 1.00 12.94 49.72
C GLU A 645 0.97 11.42 49.51
N PHE A 646 1.86 10.89 48.66
CA PHE A 646 1.87 9.49 48.19
C PHE A 646 3.29 8.91 48.11
N PRO A 647 4.00 8.76 49.25
CA PRO A 647 5.37 8.24 49.26
C PRO A 647 5.51 6.79 48.80
N ASP A 648 4.41 6.06 48.63
CA ASP A 648 4.37 4.69 48.13
C ASP A 648 4.19 4.56 46.61
N VAL A 649 4.01 5.67 45.89
CA VAL A 649 3.95 5.71 44.42
C VAL A 649 5.36 5.80 43.85
N GLU A 650 5.60 5.18 42.71
CA GLU A 650 6.89 5.31 42.00
C GLU A 650 6.75 6.32 40.86
N LEU A 651 7.72 7.22 40.71
CA LEU A 651 7.80 8.19 39.62
C LEU A 651 8.86 7.74 38.62
N TYR A 652 8.50 7.71 37.34
CA TYR A 652 9.42 7.50 36.21
C TYR A 652 9.34 8.75 35.32
N THR A 653 10.47 9.43 35.13
CA THR A 653 10.51 10.67 34.35
C THR A 653 11.71 10.76 33.42
N ALA A 654 11.55 11.42 32.27
CA ALA A 654 12.65 11.56 31.31
C ALA A 654 13.60 12.70 31.71
N ALA A 655 13.10 13.75 32.38
CA ALA A 655 13.93 14.80 32.95
C ALA A 655 13.24 15.52 34.12
N ILE A 656 14.04 15.99 35.07
CA ILE A 656 13.62 16.94 36.10
C ILE A 656 14.18 18.31 35.70
N ASP A 657 13.29 19.28 35.52
CA ASP A 657 13.61 20.65 35.13
C ASP A 657 13.76 21.57 36.37
N GLU A 658 14.14 22.84 36.18
CA GLU A 658 14.64 23.69 37.26
C GLU A 658 13.57 24.08 38.29
N LYS A 659 12.40 24.54 37.83
CA LYS A 659 11.31 25.08 38.68
C LYS A 659 10.04 25.33 37.89
N LEU A 660 8.98 25.72 38.59
CA LEU A 660 7.78 26.34 38.01
C LEU A 660 7.91 27.87 37.92
N ASN A 661 7.26 28.48 36.93
CA ASN A 661 7.04 29.92 36.87
C ASN A 661 5.75 30.33 37.63
N GLU A 662 5.48 31.64 37.71
CA GLU A 662 4.30 32.20 38.40
C GLU A 662 2.95 31.71 37.82
N HIS A 663 2.95 31.24 36.57
CA HIS A 663 1.79 30.68 35.88
C HIS A 663 1.70 29.15 35.96
N GLY A 664 2.61 28.49 36.69
CA GLY A 664 2.62 27.04 36.88
C GLY A 664 3.20 26.22 35.71
N TYR A 665 3.93 26.86 34.79
CA TYR A 665 4.67 26.15 33.73
C TYR A 665 6.08 25.76 34.19
N ILE A 666 6.53 24.57 33.75
CA ILE A 666 7.88 24.05 33.99
C ILE A 666 8.90 24.87 33.19
N LEU A 667 10.04 25.22 33.79
CA LEU A 667 11.14 25.95 33.15
C LEU A 667 12.43 25.10 33.14
N PRO A 668 13.15 25.01 31.99
CA PRO A 668 12.82 25.59 30.68
C PRO A 668 11.59 24.94 30.02
N GLY A 669 11.25 23.69 30.38
CA GLY A 669 10.02 23.02 29.98
C GLY A 669 9.81 22.87 28.49
N LEU A 670 8.56 22.58 28.10
CA LEU A 670 8.15 22.39 26.71
C LEU A 670 6.89 23.19 26.33
N GLY A 671 6.42 24.10 27.20
CA GLY A 671 5.12 24.76 27.09
C GLY A 671 3.97 23.88 27.60
N ASP A 672 2.77 24.04 27.03
CA ASP A 672 1.64 23.16 27.34
C ASP A 672 1.67 21.92 26.42
N ALA A 673 1.89 20.74 27.01
CA ALA A 673 1.93 19.48 26.26
C ALA A 673 0.62 19.20 25.53
N GLY A 674 -0.52 19.48 26.16
CA GLY A 674 -1.83 19.26 25.54
C GLY A 674 -2.00 20.11 24.29
N ASP A 675 -1.72 21.40 24.37
CA ASP A 675 -1.84 22.30 23.21
C ASP A 675 -0.90 21.90 22.08
N ARG A 676 0.31 21.43 22.41
CA ARG A 676 1.27 21.00 21.39
C ARG A 676 0.94 19.65 20.77
N ILE A 677 0.35 18.72 21.54
CA ILE A 677 -0.15 17.42 21.05
C ILE A 677 -1.34 17.64 20.11
N PHE A 678 -2.25 18.55 20.45
CA PHE A 678 -3.54 18.69 19.76
C PHE A 678 -3.64 19.90 18.83
N GLY A 679 -2.62 20.77 18.80
CA GLY A 679 -2.60 21.97 17.96
C GLY A 679 -3.68 22.99 18.34
N THR A 680 -4.02 23.10 19.63
CA THR A 680 -5.10 23.98 20.10
C THR A 680 -4.66 25.39 20.49
N LYS A 681 -3.47 25.80 20.04
CA LYS A 681 -2.88 27.12 20.26
C LYS A 681 -2.80 27.95 19.01
#